data_AF-A0A5C9DZK1-F1
#
_entry.id   AF-A0A5C9DZK1-F1
#
_cell.length_a   1.000
_cell.length_b   1.000
_cell.length_c   1.000
_cell.angle_alpha   90.00
_cell.angle_beta   90.00
_cell.angle_gamma   90.00
#
_symmetry.space_group_name_H-M   'P 1'
#
loop_
_entity.id
_entity.type
_entity.pdbx_description
1 polymer ?
#
loop_
_entity_poly.entity_id
_entity_poly.type
_entity_poly.pdbx_seq_one_letter_code
_entity_poly.pdbx_strand_id
1 'polypeptide(L)'
;MRAKKIIPIVIVIVLFVLSAFYTPQIEISEDFDSVSRYMQKDSSLSAESNWLYDWQCRKSVTIKGSMGAGNNYQVRFTIHFGSGSDICWDIYLDSQCNSDFSDIRFTDDDGVTLLNYWMEEMTIGNNAIVWVEIADNLDVDQTIYLYYGNTAAESISNGTATFIAFDDFEADLSKWEVNETEAGDTWELAAAPGGRSGMVGHLQEDPTGTGSQVIGTYFEEHTNIAVHFKFYWEIRAYQFISSIVDRHTWDPAFSVSAFTEIQYDFAYRDTAGVLHDFQDGISALPDTWYDLEYKASSAGKTNLTLDGTTYPGENRREDPISGFSCFRVYGWGKNGLGDEFMLDDFYVRKYIYNEPAVSSSGEVESPWLTSWQYRKAHNISGAVGSGTNYQIAFDLQYGSGTDSGSTVYLDELCKSDFADIRFTDDDGITLLDYWIEESTSGDYATVWVEMNDTLDVDQSIYLYYGNPTAESISDGEATFLFFDDFNADLDLNKWNMTSGDISTSNGYLELISTDGTRGSIDGKVNISYNTAYTVRGYANGLSTQNTHLVELRTGYPENVSKIDSYGSNSANYFYFETGVSGSFDGEYAYFPSSITDQHSYTLFRKNDTATWYQDNSQVHSTSTLVPDIDLQPCLTEGSISGEIWYIDHLYIRNWNPNGEPLHNEWGELESTNFDMNPPVLVSFENDTIEAGTIGNVISWTFLEDNPSNYELFINDNLETSGSWDGSELVFSVDGLQLGSYEYQIVVYDSFSRFTSHSIEVHVLDTTGPEVTSISSMSIELGSSGNELTWQASDLYPDSYSIYINGTISELISWSGNDITLPMDDLSLGVYNYTLIFRDTSGNTGNSSTIVTIVDTINPEISQPSDIEFIVGTLGESITWTVTEANPASYVVYLDDTVLVSSEFGEPDNQDQIGIAISLNGLDIGVYNYTIVVVDEGGNAISDTVMVYVIADTTSTTTNDTTTTTTNPGNPFDTISIIITIGSFVVIIIVIAQICRARGNTGSSGYYYG
;
A
#
# COMPACT_ATOMS: atom_id res chain seq x y z
N MET A 1 43.10 35.60 53.94
CA MET A 1 42.89 36.83 53.13
C MET A 1 42.19 36.44 51.81
N ARG A 2 41.83 37.40 50.94
CA ARG A 2 41.15 37.23 49.61
C ARG A 2 41.81 36.14 48.73
N ALA A 3 41.19 35.45 47.74
CA ALA A 3 39.82 35.09 47.27
C ALA A 3 39.98 34.07 46.07
N LYS A 4 39.02 33.47 45.32
CA LYS A 4 37.53 33.47 45.16
C LYS A 4 37.06 32.14 44.45
N LYS A 5 35.75 31.81 44.45
CA LYS A 5 35.00 30.85 43.57
C LYS A 5 34.76 31.42 42.13
N ILE A 6 34.38 30.73 41.02
CA ILE A 6 33.79 29.39 40.64
C ILE A 6 34.12 29.18 39.10
N ILE A 7 34.37 28.01 38.47
CA ILE A 7 33.54 26.84 38.00
C ILE A 7 32.51 27.17 36.89
N PRO A 8 32.24 26.30 35.86
CA PRO A 8 32.78 24.96 35.50
C PRO A 8 33.80 25.06 34.32
N ILE A 9 33.96 24.27 33.22
CA ILE A 9 33.45 23.02 32.55
C ILE A 9 34.54 22.66 31.44
N VAL A 10 34.78 21.53 30.74
CA VAL A 10 34.41 20.08 30.62
C VAL A 10 35.61 19.39 29.84
N ILE A 11 36.09 18.15 30.10
CA ILE A 11 35.83 16.83 29.41
C ILE A 11 35.96 16.88 27.85
N VAL A 12 36.64 16.01 27.06
CA VAL A 12 37.56 14.84 27.17
C VAL A 12 38.38 14.77 25.80
N ILE A 13 39.61 14.25 25.55
CA ILE A 13 40.33 12.93 25.69
C ILE A 13 39.76 11.87 24.68
N VAL A 14 40.37 10.81 24.08
CA VAL A 14 41.50 9.85 24.33
C VAL A 14 42.16 9.39 22.98
N LEU A 15 43.29 8.64 23.01
CA LEU A 15 43.98 7.98 21.86
C LEU A 15 44.92 6.86 22.38
N PHE A 16 44.92 5.60 21.87
CA PHE A 16 45.92 4.57 22.26
C PHE A 16 46.10 3.34 21.31
N VAL A 17 47.33 3.17 20.75
CA VAL A 17 48.10 1.95 20.33
C VAL A 17 47.49 0.84 19.43
N LEU A 18 48.29 0.44 18.41
CA LEU A 18 48.11 -0.65 17.43
C LEU A 18 48.98 -1.90 17.74
N SER A 19 48.49 -3.12 17.43
CA SER A 19 49.31 -4.25 16.92
C SER A 19 48.52 -5.49 16.45
N ALA A 20 48.28 -5.67 15.13
CA ALA A 20 48.03 -6.98 14.49
C ALA A 20 48.22 -6.89 12.96
N PHE A 21 48.50 -8.03 12.33
CA PHE A 21 49.13 -8.21 11.02
C PHE A 21 48.21 -8.16 9.79
N TYR A 22 48.71 -7.51 8.72
CA TYR A 22 48.72 -7.93 7.30
C TYR A 22 47.43 -8.44 6.60
N THR A 23 47.04 -7.70 5.55
CA THR A 23 46.47 -8.20 4.28
C THR A 23 47.20 -7.51 3.10
N PRO A 24 47.20 -8.08 1.88
CA PRO A 24 48.00 -7.56 0.75
C PRO A 24 47.33 -6.36 0.04
N GLN A 25 48.11 -5.63 -0.76
CA GLN A 25 47.60 -4.53 -1.57
C GLN A 25 47.10 -4.99 -2.94
N ILE A 26 46.04 -4.33 -3.41
CA ILE A 26 45.71 -4.17 -4.82
C ILE A 26 45.92 -2.67 -5.11
N GLU A 27 46.68 -2.34 -6.16
CA GLU A 27 46.78 -0.97 -6.67
C GLU A 27 45.66 -0.76 -7.68
N ILE A 28 44.81 0.25 -7.46
CA ILE A 28 43.89 0.78 -8.46
C ILE A 28 44.43 2.16 -8.85
N SER A 29 44.64 2.38 -10.15
CA SER A 29 45.11 3.67 -10.67
C SER A 29 43.99 4.71 -10.65
N GLU A 30 44.29 5.90 -10.15
CA GLU A 30 43.42 7.07 -10.26
C GLU A 30 43.26 7.48 -11.73
N ASP A 31 42.04 7.44 -12.26
CA ASP A 31 41.61 8.30 -13.37
C ASP A 31 40.29 8.97 -12.97
N PHE A 32 40.25 10.29 -13.04
CA PHE A 32 39.28 11.12 -12.30
C PHE A 32 38.37 11.99 -13.19
N ASP A 33 38.40 11.78 -14.51
CA ASP A 33 37.67 12.61 -15.50
C ASP A 33 36.28 12.06 -15.91
N SER A 34 35.88 10.87 -15.46
CA SER A 34 34.57 10.25 -15.80
C SER A 34 33.39 10.81 -14.99
N VAL A 35 33.57 11.05 -13.70
CA VAL A 35 32.49 11.35 -12.73
C VAL A 35 31.79 12.70 -13.02
N SER A 36 32.48 13.64 -13.67
CA SER A 36 31.97 15.01 -13.86
C SER A 36 30.87 15.17 -14.93
N ARG A 37 30.53 14.11 -15.68
CA ARG A 37 29.58 14.17 -16.81
C ARG A 37 28.16 13.71 -16.49
N TYR A 38 27.95 12.98 -15.38
CA TYR A 38 26.64 12.43 -15.03
C TYR A 38 25.74 13.40 -14.23
N MET A 39 26.31 14.28 -13.40
CA MET A 39 25.53 15.13 -12.47
C MET A 39 24.92 16.41 -13.08
N GLN A 40 24.35 16.34 -14.30
CA GLN A 40 23.65 17.49 -14.90
C GLN A 40 22.48 17.15 -15.83
N LYS A 41 21.70 16.10 -15.52
CA LYS A 41 20.33 15.95 -16.05
C LYS A 41 19.42 15.20 -15.05
N ASP A 42 19.12 15.84 -13.93
CA ASP A 42 18.04 15.40 -13.03
C ASP A 42 17.22 16.61 -12.57
N SER A 43 15.91 16.54 -12.81
CA SER A 43 14.87 17.35 -12.18
C SER A 43 13.48 16.74 -12.41
N SER A 44 13.33 15.42 -12.26
CA SER A 44 12.04 14.69 -12.39
C SER A 44 12.15 13.29 -11.78
N LEU A 45 11.98 13.20 -10.46
CA LEU A 45 12.04 11.98 -9.66
C LEU A 45 10.62 11.54 -9.25
N SER A 46 10.03 10.62 -10.01
CA SER A 46 8.94 9.70 -9.60
C SER A 46 8.55 8.84 -10.81
N ALA A 47 8.71 7.52 -10.72
CA ALA A 47 8.17 6.55 -11.66
C ALA A 47 8.14 5.19 -10.96
N GLU A 48 6.96 4.59 -10.84
CA GLU A 48 6.82 3.19 -10.42
C GLU A 48 7.21 2.27 -11.60
N SER A 49 6.82 1.00 -11.57
CA SER A 49 6.76 0.20 -12.80
C SER A 49 5.72 0.83 -13.74
N ASN A 50 6.15 1.67 -14.68
CA ASN A 50 5.32 2.37 -15.68
C ASN A 50 4.66 1.40 -16.71
N TRP A 51 4.08 0.30 -16.28
CA TRP A 51 3.42 -0.73 -17.09
C TRP A 51 2.32 -1.46 -16.30
N LEU A 52 1.13 -1.63 -16.88
CA LEU A 52 0.07 -2.44 -16.27
C LEU A 52 0.39 -3.95 -16.35
N TYR A 53 0.44 -4.63 -15.21
CA TYR A 53 0.69 -6.07 -15.12
C TYR A 53 -0.35 -6.91 -15.89
N ASP A 54 0.09 -7.99 -16.54
CA ASP A 54 -0.66 -8.84 -17.49
C ASP A 54 -1.11 -8.20 -18.82
N TRP A 55 -0.67 -6.96 -19.16
CA TRP A 55 -0.99 -6.33 -20.46
C TRP A 55 0.12 -6.51 -21.49
N GLN A 56 -0.24 -6.99 -22.68
CA GLN A 56 0.72 -7.39 -23.74
C GLN A 56 1.09 -6.25 -24.69
N CYS A 57 0.27 -5.22 -24.82
CA CYS A 57 0.53 -4.11 -25.75
C CYS A 57 0.05 -2.79 -25.13
N ARG A 58 0.70 -1.68 -25.53
CA ARG A 58 0.10 -0.35 -25.40
C ARG A 58 0.49 0.58 -26.53
N LYS A 59 -0.24 1.69 -26.67
CA LYS A 59 0.16 2.87 -27.44
C LYS A 59 0.10 4.11 -26.55
N SER A 60 1.16 4.90 -26.55
CA SER A 60 1.12 6.28 -26.05
C SER A 60 0.24 7.16 -26.95
N VAL A 61 -0.48 8.14 -26.40
CA VAL A 61 -1.40 9.02 -27.14
C VAL A 61 -1.27 10.46 -26.65
N THR A 62 -0.82 11.36 -27.52
CA THR A 62 -0.61 12.78 -27.17
C THR A 62 -1.83 13.63 -27.50
N ILE A 63 -2.48 14.12 -26.45
CA ILE A 63 -3.61 15.05 -26.51
C ILE A 63 -3.06 16.48 -26.48
N LYS A 64 -3.39 17.30 -27.49
CA LYS A 64 -3.03 18.71 -27.51
C LYS A 64 -3.93 19.53 -26.60
N GLY A 65 -3.28 20.29 -25.72
CA GLY A 65 -3.96 21.13 -24.75
C GLY A 65 -4.64 22.32 -25.39
N SER A 66 -5.64 22.83 -24.69
CA SER A 66 -6.36 24.03 -25.08
C SER A 66 -6.78 24.82 -23.84
N MET A 67 -6.22 26.02 -23.72
CA MET A 67 -6.32 26.89 -22.54
C MET A 67 -7.78 27.14 -22.10
N GLY A 68 -8.10 26.69 -20.88
CA GLY A 68 -9.41 26.73 -20.26
C GLY A 68 -10.09 25.37 -20.09
N ALA A 69 -9.45 24.27 -20.49
CA ALA A 69 -9.98 22.91 -20.34
C ALA A 69 -9.89 22.43 -18.88
N GLY A 70 -8.74 22.64 -18.24
CA GLY A 70 -8.46 22.13 -16.90
C GLY A 70 -8.33 20.59 -16.84
N ASN A 71 -8.29 20.09 -15.60
CA ASN A 71 -8.35 18.68 -15.22
C ASN A 71 -9.72 18.03 -15.51
N ASN A 72 -9.80 16.70 -15.45
CA ASN A 72 -11.02 15.88 -15.50
C ASN A 72 -11.88 16.19 -16.75
N TYR A 73 -11.28 16.19 -17.94
CA TYR A 73 -11.92 16.60 -19.20
C TYR A 73 -12.14 15.39 -20.12
N GLN A 74 -13.37 15.24 -20.63
CA GLN A 74 -13.75 14.10 -21.46
C GLN A 74 -13.38 14.30 -22.93
N VAL A 75 -12.62 13.35 -23.49
CA VAL A 75 -12.24 13.28 -24.91
C VAL A 75 -12.79 11.99 -25.54
N ARG A 76 -12.92 11.93 -26.88
CA ARG A 76 -13.53 10.78 -27.58
C ARG A 76 -12.63 10.21 -28.67
N PHE A 77 -12.40 8.90 -28.61
CA PHE A 77 -11.63 8.12 -29.58
C PHE A 77 -12.53 7.20 -30.42
N THR A 78 -12.05 6.82 -31.60
CA THR A 78 -12.52 5.66 -32.36
C THR A 78 -11.42 4.60 -32.30
N ILE A 79 -11.66 3.51 -31.57
CA ILE A 79 -10.70 2.41 -31.43
C ILE A 79 -11.07 1.33 -32.45
N HIS A 80 -10.13 0.92 -33.31
CA HIS A 80 -10.34 -0.06 -34.38
C HIS A 80 -9.64 -1.38 -34.04
N PHE A 81 -10.35 -2.50 -34.22
CA PHE A 81 -9.81 -3.85 -34.02
C PHE A 81 -8.87 -4.27 -35.16
N GLY A 82 -9.03 -3.71 -36.36
CA GLY A 82 -8.17 -4.02 -37.50
C GLY A 82 -6.84 -3.26 -37.47
N SER A 83 -6.00 -3.54 -38.47
CA SER A 83 -4.79 -2.76 -38.76
C SER A 83 -5.07 -1.49 -39.56
N GLY A 84 -4.23 -0.47 -39.41
CA GLY A 84 -4.43 0.81 -40.11
C GLY A 84 -3.29 1.81 -39.89
N SER A 85 -3.64 3.10 -39.86
CA SER A 85 -2.70 4.18 -39.54
C SER A 85 -3.42 5.19 -38.68
N ASP A 86 -2.92 5.38 -37.47
CA ASP A 86 -3.59 6.20 -36.45
C ASP A 86 -3.64 7.67 -36.89
N ILE A 87 -4.84 8.25 -36.90
CA ILE A 87 -5.09 9.60 -37.40
C ILE A 87 -6.10 10.35 -36.52
N CYS A 88 -5.63 11.40 -35.84
CA CYS A 88 -6.47 12.22 -34.96
C CYS A 88 -7.14 11.35 -33.87
N TRP A 89 -8.44 11.12 -33.93
CA TRP A 89 -9.17 10.31 -32.95
C TRP A 89 -9.22 8.82 -33.26
N ASP A 90 -8.84 8.40 -34.47
CA ASP A 90 -8.86 7.01 -34.92
C ASP A 90 -7.54 6.30 -34.55
N ILE A 91 -7.60 5.24 -33.75
CA ILE A 91 -6.47 4.42 -33.30
C ILE A 91 -6.73 2.96 -33.66
N TYR A 92 -5.76 2.29 -34.28
CA TYR A 92 -5.81 0.89 -34.70
C TYR A 92 -5.04 0.00 -33.73
N LEU A 93 -5.57 -1.19 -33.40
CA LEU A 93 -4.99 -2.15 -32.45
C LEU A 93 -4.50 -3.45 -33.11
N ASP A 94 -4.36 -3.45 -34.43
CA ASP A 94 -3.70 -4.49 -35.25
C ASP A 94 -4.16 -5.95 -34.96
N SER A 95 -5.41 -6.09 -34.51
CA SER A 95 -6.07 -7.34 -34.10
C SER A 95 -5.43 -8.07 -32.91
N GLN A 96 -4.70 -7.35 -32.06
CA GLN A 96 -4.11 -7.84 -30.81
C GLN A 96 -5.06 -7.78 -29.60
N CYS A 97 -6.16 -7.01 -29.66
CA CYS A 97 -7.19 -6.98 -28.60
C CYS A 97 -8.30 -8.03 -28.82
N ASN A 98 -9.11 -8.30 -27.80
CA ASN A 98 -10.37 -9.04 -27.95
C ASN A 98 -11.32 -8.30 -28.90
N SER A 99 -12.08 -9.05 -29.70
CA SER A 99 -12.98 -8.50 -30.73
C SER A 99 -14.17 -7.68 -30.18
N ASP A 100 -14.42 -7.71 -28.87
CA ASP A 100 -15.43 -6.91 -28.17
C ASP A 100 -14.83 -5.76 -27.35
N PHE A 101 -13.51 -5.52 -27.44
CA PHE A 101 -12.78 -4.48 -26.72
C PHE A 101 -12.96 -4.57 -25.18
N SER A 102 -13.15 -5.77 -24.64
CA SER A 102 -13.17 -6.03 -23.19
C SER A 102 -11.82 -5.74 -22.52
N ASP A 103 -10.75 -6.01 -23.25
CA ASP A 103 -9.35 -5.78 -22.91
C ASP A 103 -8.83 -4.46 -23.52
N ILE A 104 -9.48 -3.34 -23.19
CA ILE A 104 -8.85 -2.02 -23.33
C ILE A 104 -8.76 -1.32 -21.97
N ARG A 105 -7.67 -0.60 -21.71
CA ARG A 105 -7.55 0.33 -20.56
C ARG A 105 -6.88 1.62 -21.00
N PHE A 106 -7.19 2.69 -20.29
CA PHE A 106 -6.49 3.96 -20.41
C PHE A 106 -5.79 4.26 -19.09
N THR A 107 -4.56 4.79 -19.13
CA THR A 107 -3.86 5.34 -17.95
C THR A 107 -3.36 6.75 -18.24
N ASP A 108 -3.06 7.50 -17.18
CA ASP A 108 -2.35 8.78 -17.28
C ASP A 108 -0.87 8.60 -17.72
N ASP A 109 -0.09 9.68 -17.72
CA ASP A 109 1.28 9.73 -18.25
C ASP A 109 2.31 8.84 -17.51
N ASP A 110 1.99 8.40 -16.29
CA ASP A 110 2.74 7.41 -15.52
C ASP A 110 2.66 5.98 -16.08
N GLY A 111 1.67 5.68 -16.93
CA GLY A 111 1.45 4.35 -17.47
C GLY A 111 0.74 3.37 -16.51
N VAL A 112 0.27 3.79 -15.33
CA VAL A 112 -0.36 2.91 -14.32
C VAL A 112 -1.64 3.48 -13.69
N THR A 113 -1.77 4.79 -13.53
CA THR A 113 -2.98 5.42 -12.97
C THR A 113 -4.14 5.28 -13.96
N LEU A 114 -5.04 4.33 -13.70
CA LEU A 114 -6.19 4.05 -14.55
C LEU A 114 -7.13 5.26 -14.68
N LEU A 115 -7.45 5.62 -15.93
CA LEU A 115 -8.41 6.66 -16.29
C LEU A 115 -9.81 6.07 -16.47
N ASN A 116 -10.84 6.84 -16.08
CA ASN A 116 -12.23 6.47 -16.33
C ASN A 116 -12.53 6.52 -17.83
N TYR A 117 -13.18 5.48 -18.36
CA TYR A 117 -13.65 5.47 -19.75
C TYR A 117 -15.06 4.88 -19.87
N TRP A 118 -15.75 5.23 -20.95
CA TRP A 118 -17.03 4.66 -21.34
C TRP A 118 -17.09 4.38 -22.83
N MET A 119 -17.49 3.17 -23.17
CA MET A 119 -17.70 2.69 -24.53
C MET A 119 -19.13 3.03 -24.98
N GLU A 120 -19.25 4.02 -25.86
CA GLU A 120 -20.51 4.62 -26.32
C GLU A 120 -21.22 3.74 -27.37
N GLU A 121 -20.47 3.21 -28.33
CA GLU A 121 -20.96 2.28 -29.34
C GLU A 121 -19.85 1.28 -29.69
N MET A 122 -20.22 0.05 -30.05
CA MET A 122 -19.25 -0.98 -30.40
C MET A 122 -19.79 -1.92 -31.49
N THR A 123 -18.98 -2.11 -32.54
CA THR A 123 -19.21 -3.10 -33.59
C THR A 123 -18.13 -4.18 -33.46
N ILE A 124 -18.55 -5.36 -32.98
CA ILE A 124 -17.67 -6.51 -32.69
C ILE A 124 -16.78 -6.82 -33.90
N GLY A 125 -15.47 -6.89 -33.68
CA GLY A 125 -14.45 -7.17 -34.69
C GLY A 125 -14.22 -6.05 -35.71
N ASN A 126 -14.70 -4.83 -35.45
CA ASN A 126 -14.50 -3.67 -36.31
C ASN A 126 -13.98 -2.46 -35.53
N ASN A 127 -14.83 -1.81 -34.72
CA ASN A 127 -14.47 -0.60 -33.98
C ASN A 127 -15.37 -0.35 -32.75
N ALA A 128 -14.87 0.43 -31.81
CA ALA A 128 -15.61 1.02 -30.70
C ALA A 128 -15.46 2.55 -30.68
N ILE A 129 -16.48 3.26 -30.24
CA ILE A 129 -16.42 4.69 -29.89
C ILE A 129 -16.25 4.75 -28.37
N VAL A 130 -15.21 5.43 -27.90
CA VAL A 130 -14.84 5.43 -26.48
C VAL A 130 -14.57 6.85 -25.99
N TRP A 131 -15.26 7.25 -24.93
CA TRP A 131 -14.95 8.47 -24.18
C TRP A 131 -14.00 8.14 -23.03
N VAL A 132 -13.03 9.01 -22.78
CA VAL A 132 -12.07 8.89 -21.66
C VAL A 132 -12.04 10.21 -20.90
N GLU A 133 -12.15 10.14 -19.58
CA GLU A 133 -11.88 11.27 -18.69
C GLU A 133 -10.38 11.40 -18.48
N ILE A 134 -9.78 12.46 -19.02
CA ILE A 134 -8.38 12.79 -18.74
C ILE A 134 -8.34 13.49 -17.38
N ALA A 135 -7.75 12.84 -16.38
CA ALA A 135 -7.64 13.40 -15.04
C ALA A 135 -6.73 14.63 -15.03
N ASP A 136 -5.57 14.56 -15.71
CA ASP A 136 -4.62 15.67 -15.72
C ASP A 136 -5.01 16.89 -16.58
N ASN A 137 -4.26 17.99 -16.47
CA ASN A 137 -4.71 19.31 -16.90
C ASN A 137 -4.48 19.56 -18.40
N LEU A 138 -5.57 19.52 -19.18
CA LEU A 138 -5.55 19.80 -20.64
C LEU A 138 -5.43 21.29 -21.01
N ASP A 139 -5.03 22.19 -20.11
CA ASP A 139 -4.55 23.54 -20.47
C ASP A 139 -3.21 23.49 -21.25
N VAL A 140 -2.48 22.38 -21.16
CA VAL A 140 -1.23 22.06 -21.88
C VAL A 140 -1.34 20.68 -22.57
N ASP A 141 -0.38 20.35 -23.43
CA ASP A 141 -0.29 19.03 -24.05
C ASP A 141 -0.04 17.96 -23.00
N GLN A 142 -0.76 16.84 -23.07
CA GLN A 142 -0.64 15.70 -22.17
C GLN A 142 -0.50 14.38 -22.95
N THR A 143 0.03 13.35 -22.30
CA THR A 143 0.15 12.00 -22.84
C THR A 143 -0.64 11.04 -21.96
N ILE A 144 -1.36 10.10 -22.58
CA ILE A 144 -1.98 8.96 -21.91
C ILE A 144 -1.51 7.67 -22.59
N TYR A 145 -1.73 6.51 -21.96
CA TYR A 145 -1.50 5.21 -22.62
C TYR A 145 -2.81 4.45 -22.80
N LEU A 146 -2.98 3.84 -23.98
CA LEU A 146 -4.02 2.86 -24.28
C LEU A 146 -3.41 1.46 -24.28
N TYR A 147 -3.76 0.65 -23.28
CA TYR A 147 -3.34 -0.75 -23.15
C TYR A 147 -4.35 -1.72 -23.77
N TYR A 148 -3.85 -2.83 -24.30
CA TYR A 148 -4.63 -3.92 -24.89
C TYR A 148 -3.89 -5.27 -24.87
N GLY A 149 -4.57 -6.35 -25.30
CA GLY A 149 -3.98 -7.69 -25.41
C GLY A 149 -4.08 -8.56 -24.14
N ASN A 150 -4.61 -8.04 -23.03
CA ASN A 150 -4.94 -8.86 -21.88
C ASN A 150 -6.24 -9.63 -22.13
N THR A 151 -6.17 -10.71 -22.92
CA THR A 151 -7.34 -11.49 -23.39
C THR A 151 -8.25 -12.03 -22.26
N ALA A 152 -7.77 -12.06 -21.01
CA ALA A 152 -8.53 -12.47 -19.82
C ALA A 152 -9.28 -11.32 -19.12
N ALA A 153 -9.09 -10.06 -19.54
CA ALA A 153 -9.68 -8.88 -18.91
C ALA A 153 -11.16 -8.69 -19.31
N GLU A 154 -12.03 -8.46 -18.31
CA GLU A 154 -13.41 -8.00 -18.53
C GLU A 154 -13.44 -6.48 -18.77
N SER A 155 -14.47 -5.95 -19.46
CA SER A 155 -14.61 -4.50 -19.67
C SER A 155 -14.93 -3.76 -18.38
N ILE A 156 -14.27 -2.62 -18.12
CA ILE A 156 -14.56 -1.73 -16.98
C ILE A 156 -15.26 -0.42 -17.38
N SER A 157 -15.81 -0.38 -18.61
CA SER A 157 -16.56 0.75 -19.17
C SER A 157 -17.61 1.30 -18.18
N ASN A 158 -17.51 2.56 -17.80
CA ASN A 158 -18.35 3.19 -16.78
C ASN A 158 -18.59 4.68 -17.05
N GLY A 159 -19.73 5.00 -17.67
CA GLY A 159 -20.13 6.38 -17.93
C GLY A 159 -20.42 7.20 -16.67
N THR A 160 -20.87 6.57 -15.59
CA THR A 160 -21.14 7.26 -14.30
C THR A 160 -19.84 7.73 -13.63
N ALA A 161 -18.70 7.10 -13.91
CA ALA A 161 -17.39 7.58 -13.49
C ALA A 161 -16.77 8.57 -14.49
N THR A 162 -17.09 8.46 -15.79
CA THR A 162 -16.45 9.24 -16.87
C THR A 162 -17.01 10.66 -17.03
N PHE A 163 -18.28 10.88 -16.69
CA PHE A 163 -19.01 12.13 -17.01
C PHE A 163 -19.54 12.88 -15.78
N ILE A 164 -19.82 14.17 -15.95
CA ILE A 164 -20.39 15.05 -14.90
C ILE A 164 -21.79 14.58 -14.48
N ALA A 165 -22.57 14.09 -15.45
CA ALA A 165 -23.80 13.35 -15.25
C ALA A 165 -23.94 12.35 -16.39
N PHE A 166 -24.55 11.20 -16.14
CA PHE A 166 -24.64 10.09 -17.09
C PHE A 166 -25.88 9.24 -16.84
N ASP A 167 -26.56 8.81 -17.90
CA ASP A 167 -27.50 7.69 -17.88
C ASP A 167 -27.60 6.99 -19.25
N ASP A 168 -27.39 5.68 -19.25
CA ASP A 168 -27.59 4.73 -20.36
C ASP A 168 -28.91 3.97 -20.25
N PHE A 169 -29.72 4.23 -19.22
CA PHE A 169 -31.08 3.70 -19.04
C PHE A 169 -31.21 2.15 -18.94
N GLU A 170 -30.10 1.41 -18.94
CA GLU A 170 -30.09 -0.07 -18.81
C GLU A 170 -30.38 -0.58 -17.38
N ALA A 171 -30.23 0.28 -16.36
CA ALA A 171 -30.32 -0.12 -14.95
C ALA A 171 -31.61 0.33 -14.24
N ASP A 172 -31.76 1.62 -13.96
CA ASP A 172 -32.93 2.22 -13.31
C ASP A 172 -33.08 3.72 -13.66
N LEU A 173 -34.07 4.40 -13.09
CA LEU A 173 -34.36 5.83 -13.31
C LEU A 173 -34.13 6.69 -12.06
N SER A 174 -33.35 6.23 -11.08
CA SER A 174 -33.14 6.89 -9.78
C SER A 174 -32.52 8.29 -9.87
N LYS A 175 -31.90 8.62 -11.01
CA LYS A 175 -31.29 9.92 -11.31
C LYS A 175 -32.31 11.00 -11.74
N TRP A 176 -33.57 10.64 -12.02
CA TRP A 176 -34.59 11.51 -12.64
C TRP A 176 -35.74 11.85 -11.68
N GLU A 177 -36.11 13.13 -11.55
CA GLU A 177 -37.22 13.58 -10.72
C GLU A 177 -38.48 13.94 -11.52
N VAL A 178 -39.45 13.02 -11.53
CA VAL A 178 -40.78 13.25 -12.11
C VAL A 178 -41.53 14.31 -11.27
N ASN A 179 -41.65 15.52 -11.81
CA ASN A 179 -42.29 16.68 -11.17
C ASN A 179 -43.46 17.15 -12.02
N GLU A 180 -44.64 17.34 -11.41
CA GLU A 180 -45.86 17.84 -12.06
C GLU A 180 -46.33 17.03 -13.30
N THR A 181 -46.29 15.69 -13.24
CA THR A 181 -47.09 14.87 -14.17
C THR A 181 -48.59 15.10 -13.95
N GLU A 182 -49.35 15.16 -15.03
CA GLU A 182 -50.81 15.13 -14.96
C GLU A 182 -51.28 13.69 -14.64
N ALA A 183 -52.57 13.52 -14.34
CA ALA A 183 -53.10 12.33 -13.68
C ALA A 183 -53.28 11.10 -14.60
N GLY A 184 -52.20 10.69 -15.27
CA GLY A 184 -52.12 9.49 -16.12
C GLY A 184 -50.75 9.26 -16.79
N ASP A 185 -49.91 10.29 -16.88
CA ASP A 185 -48.59 10.26 -17.52
C ASP A 185 -47.59 9.30 -16.82
N THR A 186 -46.63 8.76 -17.57
CA THR A 186 -45.56 7.91 -17.01
C THR A 186 -44.14 8.28 -17.51
N TRP A 187 -43.16 7.99 -16.66
CA TRP A 187 -41.72 7.95 -16.96
C TRP A 187 -41.21 6.58 -16.53
N GLU A 188 -40.86 5.72 -17.48
CA GLU A 188 -40.48 4.32 -17.23
C GLU A 188 -39.37 3.84 -18.15
N LEU A 189 -38.75 2.70 -17.82
CA LEU A 189 -37.80 2.03 -18.73
C LEU A 189 -38.57 1.16 -19.73
N ALA A 190 -38.47 1.49 -21.01
CA ALA A 190 -39.04 0.73 -22.12
C ALA A 190 -37.93 0.11 -22.99
N ALA A 191 -38.25 -0.88 -23.81
CA ALA A 191 -37.31 -1.39 -24.81
C ALA A 191 -37.23 -0.42 -26.00
N ALA A 192 -36.03 -0.20 -26.54
CA ALA A 192 -35.78 0.81 -27.57
C ALA A 192 -36.64 0.60 -28.85
N PRO A 193 -37.40 1.62 -29.32
CA PRO A 193 -38.12 1.56 -30.60
C PRO A 193 -37.20 1.70 -31.82
N GLY A 194 -37.77 1.70 -33.02
CA GLY A 194 -37.06 1.97 -34.29
C GLY A 194 -36.09 0.88 -34.77
N GLY A 195 -35.87 -0.18 -34.00
CA GLY A 195 -34.90 -1.23 -34.30
C GLY A 195 -33.53 -1.05 -33.63
N ARG A 196 -33.40 -0.06 -32.74
CA ARG A 196 -32.34 -0.01 -31.72
C ARG A 196 -32.51 -1.18 -30.74
N SER A 197 -31.45 -1.54 -30.03
CA SER A 197 -31.47 -2.55 -28.96
C SER A 197 -31.09 -1.87 -27.65
N GLY A 198 -31.60 -2.39 -26.54
CA GLY A 198 -31.40 -1.83 -25.20
C GLY A 198 -32.68 -1.31 -24.57
N MET A 199 -32.52 -0.70 -23.39
CA MET A 199 -33.56 -0.02 -22.63
C MET A 199 -33.43 1.51 -22.78
N VAL A 200 -34.55 2.23 -22.69
CA VAL A 200 -34.61 3.69 -22.89
C VAL A 200 -35.49 4.35 -21.84
N GLY A 201 -35.16 5.58 -21.47
CA GLY A 201 -36.02 6.44 -20.66
C GLY A 201 -37.23 6.90 -21.49
N HIS A 202 -38.41 6.34 -21.21
CA HIS A 202 -39.62 6.56 -21.99
C HIS A 202 -40.61 7.46 -21.23
N LEU A 203 -40.97 8.59 -21.85
CA LEU A 203 -42.03 9.50 -21.44
C LEU A 203 -43.28 9.24 -22.28
N GLN A 204 -44.38 8.87 -21.61
CA GLN A 204 -45.70 8.66 -22.22
C GLN A 204 -46.72 9.65 -21.64
N GLU A 205 -47.31 10.48 -22.50
CA GLU A 205 -48.34 11.47 -22.13
C GLU A 205 -49.75 10.82 -22.07
N ASP A 206 -50.57 11.15 -21.06
CA ASP A 206 -51.99 10.75 -21.07
C ASP A 206 -52.74 11.49 -22.19
N PRO A 207 -53.46 10.79 -23.10
CA PRO A 207 -54.28 11.40 -24.15
C PRO A 207 -55.41 12.36 -23.68
N THR A 208 -55.52 12.65 -22.39
CA THR A 208 -56.49 13.57 -21.78
C THR A 208 -55.88 14.72 -20.97
N GLY A 209 -54.55 14.77 -20.83
CA GLY A 209 -53.82 15.83 -20.10
C GLY A 209 -53.68 17.16 -20.87
N THR A 210 -52.97 18.14 -20.28
CA THR A 210 -52.62 19.42 -20.92
C THR A 210 -51.11 19.69 -21.08
N GLY A 211 -50.27 18.74 -20.67
CA GLY A 211 -48.82 18.66 -20.93
C GLY A 211 -48.09 17.91 -19.80
N SER A 212 -46.90 17.37 -20.08
CA SER A 212 -46.14 16.51 -19.16
C SER A 212 -44.71 17.01 -18.95
N GLN A 213 -44.20 16.89 -17.73
CA GLN A 213 -42.84 17.32 -17.37
C GLN A 213 -42.06 16.20 -16.67
N VAL A 214 -40.80 16.00 -17.06
CA VAL A 214 -39.81 15.23 -16.31
C VAL A 214 -38.61 16.15 -16.06
N ILE A 215 -38.34 16.45 -14.79
CA ILE A 215 -37.14 17.21 -14.43
C ILE A 215 -36.02 16.21 -14.28
N GLY A 216 -35.16 16.17 -15.29
CA GLY A 216 -34.03 15.27 -15.34
C GLY A 216 -32.92 15.65 -14.37
N THR A 217 -31.89 14.81 -14.36
CA THR A 217 -30.77 14.82 -13.43
C THR A 217 -30.30 16.22 -13.06
N TYR A 218 -30.34 16.51 -11.76
CA TYR A 218 -29.69 17.68 -11.18
C TYR A 218 -28.19 17.44 -11.05
N PHE A 219 -27.40 18.44 -11.41
CA PHE A 219 -25.93 18.42 -11.32
C PHE A 219 -25.41 19.78 -10.84
N GLU A 220 -24.12 19.88 -10.49
CA GLU A 220 -23.54 21.12 -9.98
C GLU A 220 -23.55 22.26 -11.02
N GLU A 221 -23.52 23.53 -10.58
CA GLU A 221 -23.68 24.69 -11.48
C GLU A 221 -22.42 24.92 -12.35
N HIS A 222 -22.37 24.31 -13.53
CA HIS A 222 -21.24 24.39 -14.47
C HIS A 222 -21.43 25.48 -15.54
N THR A 223 -20.38 26.22 -15.87
CA THR A 223 -20.46 27.39 -16.77
C THR A 223 -20.06 27.15 -18.23
N ASN A 224 -19.35 26.05 -18.53
CA ASN A 224 -19.12 25.58 -19.90
C ASN A 224 -19.30 24.05 -19.92
N ILE A 225 -20.28 23.56 -20.69
CA ILE A 225 -20.59 22.13 -20.81
C ILE A 225 -21.02 21.77 -22.23
N ALA A 226 -20.85 20.50 -22.59
CA ALA A 226 -21.65 19.86 -23.62
C ALA A 226 -22.61 18.88 -22.96
N VAL A 227 -23.84 18.82 -23.46
CA VAL A 227 -24.88 17.86 -23.08
C VAL A 227 -25.18 17.03 -24.31
N HIS A 228 -24.97 15.72 -24.23
CA HIS A 228 -25.30 14.76 -25.26
C HIS A 228 -26.52 13.93 -24.83
N PHE A 229 -27.32 13.53 -25.81
CA PHE A 229 -28.27 12.43 -25.69
C PHE A 229 -28.71 11.97 -27.08
N LYS A 230 -29.07 10.70 -27.20
CA LYS A 230 -29.77 10.16 -28.37
C LYS A 230 -31.27 10.16 -28.08
N PHE A 231 -32.10 10.45 -29.07
CA PHE A 231 -33.54 10.58 -28.88
C PHE A 231 -34.39 10.05 -30.05
N TYR A 232 -35.61 9.66 -29.73
CA TYR A 232 -36.64 9.18 -30.65
C TYR A 232 -38.01 9.68 -30.17
N TRP A 233 -38.96 9.90 -31.08
CA TRP A 233 -40.35 10.19 -30.74
C TRP A 233 -41.32 9.74 -31.84
N GLU A 234 -42.53 9.34 -31.44
CA GLU A 234 -43.66 9.14 -32.37
C GLU A 234 -44.48 10.44 -32.47
N ILE A 235 -44.97 10.80 -33.67
CA ILE A 235 -45.87 11.96 -33.84
C ILE A 235 -47.32 11.53 -34.03
N ARG A 236 -48.20 12.14 -33.24
CA ARG A 236 -49.65 12.22 -33.44
C ARG A 236 -50.17 13.67 -33.35
N ALA A 237 -49.63 14.59 -32.54
CA ALA A 237 -49.78 16.06 -32.76
C ALA A 237 -48.84 17.02 -31.98
N TYR A 238 -48.05 17.81 -32.71
CA TYR A 238 -47.47 19.13 -32.29
C TYR A 238 -46.91 19.23 -30.86
N GLN A 239 -45.62 18.91 -30.66
CA GLN A 239 -44.99 18.96 -29.34
C GLN A 239 -43.70 19.81 -29.31
N PHE A 240 -43.45 20.41 -28.15
CA PHE A 240 -42.13 20.82 -27.65
C PHE A 240 -41.48 19.55 -27.06
N ILE A 241 -40.15 19.40 -27.13
CA ILE A 241 -39.54 18.06 -26.90
C ILE A 241 -38.61 18.01 -25.66
N SER A 242 -37.65 18.92 -25.53
CA SER A 242 -36.67 18.91 -24.42
C SER A 242 -36.12 20.30 -24.13
N SER A 243 -35.50 20.48 -22.95
CA SER A 243 -34.76 21.70 -22.63
C SER A 243 -33.64 21.56 -21.59
N ILE A 244 -32.49 22.17 -21.90
CA ILE A 244 -31.40 22.43 -20.96
C ILE A 244 -31.67 23.79 -20.32
N VAL A 245 -31.64 23.87 -18.98
CA VAL A 245 -32.10 25.06 -18.24
C VAL A 245 -31.04 25.56 -17.25
N ASP A 246 -30.87 26.88 -17.20
CA ASP A 246 -29.85 27.54 -16.37
C ASP A 246 -30.21 27.63 -14.88
N ARG A 247 -31.49 27.52 -14.48
CA ARG A 247 -31.93 27.62 -13.07
C ARG A 247 -33.10 26.75 -12.66
N HIS A 248 -33.12 26.39 -11.37
CA HIS A 248 -34.29 25.85 -10.65
C HIS A 248 -35.37 26.94 -10.45
N THR A 249 -35.92 27.48 -11.55
CA THR A 249 -37.02 28.44 -11.58
C THR A 249 -38.06 28.05 -12.63
N TRP A 250 -39.31 28.50 -12.40
CA TRP A 250 -40.48 28.28 -13.25
C TRP A 250 -40.44 29.05 -14.58
N ASP A 251 -39.46 29.94 -14.74
CA ASP A 251 -39.16 30.71 -15.96
C ASP A 251 -37.64 30.63 -16.15
N PRO A 252 -37.14 29.90 -17.17
CA PRO A 252 -35.71 29.82 -17.51
C PRO A 252 -35.15 31.15 -18.00
N ALA A 253 -33.95 31.55 -17.56
CA ALA A 253 -33.24 32.69 -18.15
C ALA A 253 -32.37 32.27 -19.37
N PHE A 254 -32.34 30.97 -19.67
CA PHE A 254 -31.91 30.40 -20.94
C PHE A 254 -32.52 29.00 -21.14
N SER A 255 -32.94 28.65 -22.36
CA SER A 255 -33.39 27.29 -22.70
C SER A 255 -33.16 26.94 -24.18
N VAL A 256 -32.55 25.80 -24.48
CA VAL A 256 -32.50 25.25 -25.86
C VAL A 256 -33.61 24.24 -26.04
N SER A 257 -34.30 24.26 -27.20
CA SER A 257 -35.44 23.37 -27.44
C SER A 257 -35.64 23.07 -28.94
N ALA A 258 -36.04 21.83 -29.25
CA ALA A 258 -36.59 21.49 -30.56
C ALA A 258 -38.08 21.86 -30.62
N PHE A 259 -38.54 22.40 -31.75
CA PHE A 259 -39.91 22.85 -31.97
C PHE A 259 -40.53 22.19 -33.20
N THR A 260 -41.82 21.88 -33.15
CA THR A 260 -42.58 21.39 -34.32
C THR A 260 -43.76 22.28 -34.72
N GLU A 261 -43.86 23.53 -34.22
CA GLU A 261 -45.09 24.33 -34.36
C GLU A 261 -45.36 24.86 -35.79
N ILE A 262 -44.34 24.97 -36.65
CA ILE A 262 -44.49 25.43 -38.05
C ILE A 262 -43.63 24.59 -39.03
N GLN A 263 -42.42 24.22 -38.62
CA GLN A 263 -41.48 23.31 -39.30
C GLN A 263 -40.58 22.69 -38.21
N TYR A 264 -39.80 21.63 -38.51
CA TYR A 264 -39.09 20.78 -37.52
C TYR A 264 -37.77 21.38 -36.99
N ASP A 265 -37.72 22.70 -36.79
CA ASP A 265 -36.49 23.44 -36.55
C ASP A 265 -36.05 23.44 -35.05
N PHE A 266 -34.73 23.56 -34.83
CA PHE A 266 -34.13 23.66 -33.49
C PHE A 266 -33.81 25.12 -33.17
N ALA A 267 -34.13 25.57 -31.95
CA ALA A 267 -33.97 26.95 -31.53
C ALA A 267 -33.50 27.09 -30.07
N TYR A 268 -33.06 28.29 -29.70
CA TYR A 268 -32.65 28.65 -28.34
C TYR A 268 -33.34 29.92 -27.85
N ARG A 269 -33.60 29.97 -26.54
CA ARG A 269 -34.26 31.09 -25.84
C ARG A 269 -33.21 31.94 -25.12
N ASP A 270 -33.21 33.24 -25.38
CA ASP A 270 -32.32 34.19 -24.70
C ASP A 270 -32.85 34.68 -23.32
N THR A 271 -32.07 35.53 -22.65
CA THR A 271 -32.37 36.12 -21.34
C THR A 271 -33.59 37.06 -21.34
N ALA A 272 -34.10 37.45 -22.51
CA ALA A 272 -35.34 38.21 -22.66
C ALA A 272 -36.54 37.32 -23.00
N GLY A 273 -36.36 35.99 -23.00
CA GLY A 273 -37.37 35.00 -23.32
C GLY A 273 -37.62 34.82 -24.83
N VAL A 274 -36.79 35.43 -25.69
CA VAL A 274 -36.96 35.41 -27.16
C VAL A 274 -36.33 34.16 -27.76
N LEU A 275 -37.05 33.50 -28.67
CA LEU A 275 -36.55 32.36 -29.43
C LEU A 275 -35.77 32.82 -30.67
N HIS A 276 -34.65 32.16 -30.94
CA HIS A 276 -33.80 32.31 -32.13
C HIS A 276 -33.47 30.91 -32.67
N ASP A 277 -33.73 30.66 -33.94
CA ASP A 277 -33.42 29.39 -34.60
C ASP A 277 -31.90 29.25 -34.79
N PHE A 278 -31.35 28.03 -34.70
CA PHE A 278 -29.91 27.82 -34.98
C PHE A 278 -29.60 28.04 -36.46
N GLN A 279 -30.45 27.52 -37.35
CA GLN A 279 -30.42 27.76 -38.78
C GLN A 279 -31.77 27.37 -39.42
N ASP A 280 -32.22 28.12 -40.44
CA ASP A 280 -33.37 27.75 -41.28
C ASP A 280 -33.24 26.31 -41.82
N GLY A 281 -34.18 25.42 -41.48
CA GLY A 281 -34.32 24.12 -42.14
C GLY A 281 -33.45 23.00 -41.60
N ILE A 282 -32.99 23.07 -40.35
CA ILE A 282 -32.61 21.86 -39.61
C ILE A 282 -33.91 21.06 -39.40
N SER A 283 -33.93 19.75 -39.68
CA SER A 283 -35.15 18.96 -39.55
C SER A 283 -34.87 17.54 -39.09
N ALA A 284 -35.39 17.19 -37.91
CA ALA A 284 -35.48 15.82 -37.43
C ALA A 284 -36.91 15.28 -37.65
N LEU A 285 -37.05 14.00 -37.99
CA LEU A 285 -38.33 13.36 -38.37
C LEU A 285 -38.82 12.38 -37.29
N PRO A 286 -40.13 12.22 -37.10
CA PRO A 286 -40.66 11.19 -36.19
C PRO A 286 -40.29 9.77 -36.65
N ASP A 287 -40.46 8.81 -35.75
CA ASP A 287 -40.22 7.39 -35.96
C ASP A 287 -38.74 7.06 -36.31
N THR A 288 -37.81 7.97 -35.96
CA THR A 288 -36.39 7.92 -36.31
C THR A 288 -35.53 8.30 -35.08
N TRP A 289 -34.42 7.59 -34.86
CA TRP A 289 -33.44 7.93 -33.83
C TRP A 289 -32.46 9.00 -34.33
N TYR A 290 -32.08 9.92 -33.45
CA TYR A 290 -31.14 11.01 -33.70
C TYR A 290 -30.10 11.12 -32.58
N ASP A 291 -28.88 11.50 -32.96
CA ASP A 291 -27.76 11.88 -32.07
C ASP A 291 -27.77 13.41 -31.88
N LEU A 292 -27.77 13.88 -30.64
CA LEU A 292 -27.77 15.32 -30.32
C LEU A 292 -26.72 15.69 -29.30
N GLU A 293 -25.83 16.61 -29.65
CA GLU A 293 -24.85 17.21 -28.74
C GLU A 293 -25.01 18.73 -28.72
N TYR A 294 -25.46 19.29 -27.59
CA TYR A 294 -25.54 20.74 -27.40
C TYR A 294 -24.37 21.27 -26.57
N LYS A 295 -23.64 22.25 -27.11
CA LYS A 295 -22.44 22.84 -26.46
C LYS A 295 -22.70 24.30 -26.06
N ALA A 296 -22.49 24.63 -24.79
CA ALA A 296 -22.68 25.98 -24.25
C ALA A 296 -21.45 26.48 -23.50
N SER A 297 -21.17 27.78 -23.63
CA SER A 297 -20.08 28.45 -22.93
C SER A 297 -20.53 29.74 -22.23
N SER A 298 -19.88 30.02 -21.10
CA SER A 298 -19.95 31.28 -20.34
C SER A 298 -19.72 32.53 -21.20
N ALA A 299 -18.94 32.40 -22.27
CA ALA A 299 -18.69 33.43 -23.27
C ALA A 299 -19.87 33.70 -24.24
N GLY A 300 -21.03 33.08 -24.00
CA GLY A 300 -22.25 33.29 -24.79
C GLY A 300 -22.26 32.58 -26.15
N LYS A 301 -21.26 31.73 -26.44
CA LYS A 301 -21.25 30.89 -27.65
C LYS A 301 -22.02 29.61 -27.42
N THR A 302 -22.86 29.25 -28.38
CA THR A 302 -23.67 28.04 -28.39
C THR A 302 -23.53 27.31 -29.73
N ASN A 303 -23.38 25.99 -29.70
CA ASN A 303 -23.38 25.14 -30.91
C ASN A 303 -24.34 23.97 -30.68
N LEU A 304 -24.96 23.48 -31.75
CA LEU A 304 -25.76 22.27 -31.76
C LEU A 304 -25.17 21.29 -32.77
N THR A 305 -24.91 20.05 -32.39
CA THR A 305 -24.62 18.95 -33.31
C THR A 305 -25.86 18.06 -33.40
N LEU A 306 -26.25 17.68 -34.61
CA LEU A 306 -27.27 16.68 -34.90
C LEU A 306 -26.67 15.68 -35.90
N ASP A 307 -26.67 14.38 -35.58
CA ASP A 307 -26.08 13.30 -36.38
C ASP A 307 -24.65 13.65 -36.88
N GLY A 308 -23.79 14.09 -35.95
CA GLY A 308 -22.42 14.54 -36.24
C GLY A 308 -22.29 15.86 -37.02
N THR A 309 -23.39 16.50 -37.45
CA THR A 309 -23.39 17.77 -38.18
C THR A 309 -23.57 18.96 -37.24
N THR A 310 -22.54 19.81 -37.11
CA THR A 310 -22.58 20.97 -36.19
C THR A 310 -23.11 22.25 -36.85
N TYR A 311 -24.11 22.85 -36.22
CA TYR A 311 -24.77 24.12 -36.52
C TYR A 311 -24.38 25.17 -35.47
N PRO A 312 -23.69 26.26 -35.84
CA PRO A 312 -23.25 27.29 -34.90
C PRO A 312 -24.38 28.31 -34.61
N GLY A 313 -24.64 28.58 -33.33
CA GLY A 313 -25.57 29.63 -32.91
C GLY A 313 -25.00 31.04 -33.09
N GLU A 314 -25.87 32.04 -33.24
CA GLU A 314 -25.42 33.44 -33.33
C GLU A 314 -25.02 34.02 -31.96
N ASN A 315 -23.79 34.54 -31.88
CA ASN A 315 -23.29 35.28 -30.71
C ASN A 315 -24.11 36.57 -30.46
N ARG A 316 -25.13 36.49 -29.60
CA ARG A 316 -26.09 37.59 -29.32
C ARG A 316 -26.27 37.99 -27.85
N ARG A 317 -25.46 37.46 -26.92
CA ARG A 317 -25.55 37.76 -25.48
C ARG A 317 -24.43 38.71 -25.02
N GLU A 318 -24.78 39.73 -24.25
CA GLU A 318 -23.82 40.52 -23.44
C GLU A 318 -23.75 40.02 -21.97
N ASP A 319 -24.73 39.22 -21.53
CA ASP A 319 -24.81 38.67 -20.17
C ASP A 319 -24.27 37.23 -20.07
N PRO A 320 -23.34 36.93 -19.13
CA PRO A 320 -22.86 35.57 -18.90
C PRO A 320 -23.95 34.66 -18.30
N ILE A 321 -23.79 33.36 -18.51
CA ILE A 321 -24.59 32.31 -17.86
C ILE A 321 -24.03 32.10 -16.44
N SER A 322 -24.87 32.01 -15.39
CA SER A 322 -24.35 31.72 -14.03
C SER A 322 -23.88 30.28 -13.91
N GLY A 323 -24.60 29.37 -14.58
CA GLY A 323 -24.20 28.03 -14.98
C GLY A 323 -25.41 27.23 -15.43
N PHE A 324 -25.24 25.93 -15.56
CA PHE A 324 -26.27 24.94 -15.85
C PHE A 324 -26.29 23.92 -14.71
N SER A 325 -27.48 23.52 -14.25
CA SER A 325 -27.63 22.63 -13.09
C SER A 325 -28.73 21.56 -13.23
N CYS A 326 -29.40 21.48 -14.39
CA CYS A 326 -30.39 20.43 -14.68
C CYS A 326 -30.64 20.27 -16.20
N PHE A 327 -30.96 19.04 -16.59
CA PHE A 327 -31.61 18.73 -17.86
C PHE A 327 -33.12 18.56 -17.64
N ARG A 328 -33.97 18.79 -18.66
CA ARG A 328 -35.42 18.57 -18.58
C ARG A 328 -35.97 18.00 -19.89
N VAL A 329 -36.85 17.02 -19.75
CA VAL A 329 -37.70 16.53 -20.85
C VAL A 329 -39.11 17.09 -20.64
N TYR A 330 -39.74 17.57 -21.70
CA TYR A 330 -41.00 18.31 -21.60
C TYR A 330 -41.86 18.00 -22.83
N GLY A 331 -43.01 17.36 -22.61
CA GLY A 331 -44.02 17.13 -23.65
C GLY A 331 -45.13 18.17 -23.56
N TRP A 332 -45.67 18.61 -24.71
CA TRP A 332 -46.82 19.51 -24.75
C TRP A 332 -47.85 19.17 -25.83
N GLY A 333 -48.70 18.18 -25.56
CA GLY A 333 -49.75 17.75 -26.45
C GLY A 333 -50.89 18.75 -26.61
N LYS A 334 -50.75 19.70 -27.54
CA LYS A 334 -51.90 20.42 -28.12
C LYS A 334 -52.73 19.49 -29.00
N ASN A 335 -53.44 18.52 -28.40
CA ASN A 335 -54.77 18.00 -28.80
C ASN A 335 -55.22 16.75 -28.01
N GLY A 336 -54.41 16.19 -27.09
CA GLY A 336 -54.76 14.98 -26.34
C GLY A 336 -54.76 13.73 -27.23
N LEU A 337 -53.56 13.32 -27.66
CA LEU A 337 -53.38 12.13 -28.51
C LEU A 337 -52.37 11.10 -27.94
N GLY A 338 -51.63 11.45 -26.88
CA GLY A 338 -50.59 10.60 -26.29
C GLY A 338 -49.44 10.43 -27.27
N ASP A 339 -48.60 11.47 -27.37
CA ASP A 339 -47.32 11.36 -28.06
C ASP A 339 -46.28 10.70 -27.10
N GLU A 340 -45.29 10.02 -27.66
CA GLU A 340 -44.29 9.23 -26.91
C GLU A 340 -42.88 9.75 -27.25
N PHE A 341 -42.05 9.93 -26.23
CA PHE A 341 -40.65 10.36 -26.36
C PHE A 341 -39.71 9.41 -25.62
N MET A 342 -38.59 9.05 -26.25
CA MET A 342 -37.60 8.14 -25.71
C MET A 342 -36.22 8.79 -25.71
N LEU A 343 -35.50 8.62 -24.61
CA LEU A 343 -34.17 9.15 -24.34
C LEU A 343 -33.17 8.01 -24.09
N ASP A 344 -31.96 8.16 -24.62
CA ASP A 344 -30.88 7.18 -24.51
C ASP A 344 -29.51 7.90 -24.53
N ASP A 345 -28.42 7.24 -24.12
CA ASP A 345 -27.04 7.76 -24.07
C ASP A 345 -26.92 9.19 -23.52
N PHE A 346 -27.62 9.51 -22.43
CA PHE A 346 -27.60 10.86 -21.84
C PHE A 346 -26.30 11.11 -21.08
N TYR A 347 -25.54 12.13 -21.44
CA TYR A 347 -24.38 12.56 -20.64
C TYR A 347 -24.05 14.04 -20.70
N VAL A 348 -23.38 14.51 -19.65
CA VAL A 348 -22.89 15.89 -19.51
C VAL A 348 -21.37 15.85 -19.34
N ARG A 349 -20.66 16.62 -20.16
CA ARG A 349 -19.19 16.68 -20.19
C ARG A 349 -18.69 18.12 -20.19
N LYS A 350 -17.40 18.31 -19.88
CA LYS A 350 -16.75 19.61 -20.05
C LYS A 350 -16.67 20.01 -21.52
N TYR A 351 -16.70 21.31 -21.78
CA TYR A 351 -16.58 21.89 -23.12
C TYR A 351 -15.84 23.23 -23.07
N ILE A 352 -14.97 23.47 -24.03
CA ILE A 352 -14.46 24.79 -24.39
C ILE A 352 -14.48 24.99 -25.90
N TYR A 353 -14.59 26.23 -26.37
CA TYR A 353 -14.83 26.52 -27.79
C TYR A 353 -13.73 26.02 -28.75
N ASN A 354 -12.49 25.94 -28.27
CA ASN A 354 -11.42 25.22 -28.94
C ASN A 354 -11.22 23.95 -28.11
N GLU A 355 -11.83 22.83 -28.47
CA GLU A 355 -11.66 21.58 -27.70
C GLU A 355 -10.22 21.04 -27.84
N PRO A 356 -9.70 20.30 -26.83
CA PRO A 356 -8.47 19.51 -26.97
C PRO A 356 -8.52 18.56 -28.17
N ALA A 357 -7.37 18.25 -28.76
CA ALA A 357 -7.30 17.44 -30.00
C ALA A 357 -6.09 16.51 -30.00
N VAL A 358 -6.26 15.24 -30.34
CA VAL A 358 -5.13 14.31 -30.46
C VAL A 358 -4.26 14.66 -31.66
N SER A 359 -2.94 14.69 -31.46
CA SER A 359 -1.97 14.98 -32.53
C SER A 359 -1.35 13.75 -33.17
N SER A 360 -1.19 12.70 -32.38
CA SER A 360 -0.50 11.45 -32.73
C SER A 360 -0.63 10.45 -31.57
N SER A 361 -0.75 9.17 -31.89
CA SER A 361 -0.26 8.09 -31.05
C SER A 361 1.23 7.87 -31.27
N GLY A 362 1.88 7.13 -30.37
CA GLY A 362 3.14 6.45 -30.61
C GLY A 362 2.94 5.12 -31.34
N GLU A 363 4.06 4.46 -31.65
CA GLU A 363 4.07 3.08 -32.13
C GLU A 363 3.56 2.11 -31.05
N VAL A 364 3.36 0.83 -31.42
CA VAL A 364 3.06 -0.23 -30.44
C VAL A 364 4.29 -0.43 -29.55
N GLU A 365 4.07 -0.34 -28.24
CA GLU A 365 5.05 -0.72 -27.22
C GLU A 365 4.72 -2.14 -26.73
N SER A 366 5.73 -3.02 -26.69
CA SER A 366 5.67 -4.37 -26.08
C SER A 366 6.25 -4.36 -24.65
N PRO A 367 5.79 -5.23 -23.72
CA PRO A 367 6.29 -5.33 -22.35
C PRO A 367 7.77 -5.71 -22.31
N TRP A 368 8.39 -5.54 -21.14
CA TRP A 368 9.82 -5.73 -20.93
C TRP A 368 10.13 -7.02 -20.17
N LEU A 369 11.25 -7.68 -20.51
CA LEU A 369 11.88 -8.63 -19.60
C LEU A 369 12.22 -7.93 -18.28
N THR A 370 11.79 -8.50 -17.15
CA THR A 370 12.02 -7.93 -15.83
C THR A 370 13.50 -7.89 -15.47
N SER A 371 13.98 -6.78 -14.90
CA SER A 371 15.39 -6.49 -14.55
C SER A 371 16.33 -6.16 -15.71
N TRP A 372 15.83 -5.90 -16.93
CA TRP A 372 16.65 -5.56 -18.09
C TRP A 372 16.57 -4.06 -18.41
N GLN A 373 17.71 -3.37 -18.34
CA GLN A 373 17.77 -1.90 -18.44
C GLN A 373 17.65 -1.38 -19.88
N TYR A 374 18.09 -2.16 -20.87
CA TYR A 374 18.17 -1.73 -22.26
C TYR A 374 17.62 -2.79 -23.21
N ARG A 375 17.01 -2.34 -24.30
CA ARG A 375 16.73 -3.20 -25.46
C ARG A 375 16.84 -2.45 -26.78
N LYS A 376 16.98 -3.22 -27.87
CA LYS A 376 16.81 -2.75 -29.25
C LYS A 376 15.95 -3.75 -30.01
N ALA A 377 14.93 -3.27 -30.72
CA ALA A 377 14.19 -4.07 -31.69
C ALA A 377 15.05 -4.37 -32.93
N HIS A 378 14.86 -5.53 -33.56
CA HIS A 378 15.43 -5.86 -34.87
C HIS A 378 14.39 -6.51 -35.76
N ASN A 379 14.35 -6.08 -37.02
CA ASN A 379 13.46 -6.67 -38.03
C ASN A 379 14.25 -7.63 -38.93
N ILE A 380 13.69 -8.81 -39.16
CA ILE A 380 14.23 -9.85 -40.06
C ILE A 380 13.27 -9.96 -41.25
N SER A 381 13.77 -9.68 -42.46
CA SER A 381 13.01 -9.90 -43.68
C SER A 381 12.95 -11.39 -44.04
N GLY A 382 11.74 -11.90 -44.22
CA GLY A 382 11.47 -13.31 -44.46
C GLY A 382 11.84 -13.79 -45.85
N ALA A 383 12.01 -15.11 -45.96
CA ALA A 383 12.24 -15.80 -47.22
C ALA A 383 11.38 -17.07 -47.29
N VAL A 384 10.36 -17.07 -48.15
CA VAL A 384 9.42 -18.18 -48.31
C VAL A 384 10.14 -19.52 -48.52
N GLY A 385 9.81 -20.51 -47.69
CA GLY A 385 10.46 -21.82 -47.61
C GLY A 385 11.54 -21.93 -46.54
N SER A 386 11.56 -21.03 -45.57
CA SER A 386 12.47 -21.07 -44.41
C SER A 386 11.80 -21.73 -43.19
N GLY A 387 10.52 -21.44 -42.95
CA GLY A 387 9.77 -21.99 -41.82
C GLY A 387 10.23 -21.48 -40.44
N THR A 388 9.88 -22.24 -39.40
CA THR A 388 10.26 -22.03 -37.99
C THR A 388 11.63 -22.65 -37.69
N ASN A 389 12.12 -22.46 -36.46
CA ASN A 389 13.33 -23.10 -35.94
C ASN A 389 14.59 -22.78 -36.76
N TYR A 390 14.71 -21.51 -37.17
CA TYR A 390 15.69 -21.06 -38.15
C TYR A 390 16.78 -20.21 -37.51
N GLN A 391 18.04 -20.58 -37.71
CA GLN A 391 19.18 -19.96 -37.01
C GLN A 391 19.73 -18.75 -37.80
N ILE A 392 19.74 -17.58 -37.16
CA ILE A 392 20.22 -16.30 -37.70
C ILE A 392 21.42 -15.81 -36.87
N ALA A 393 22.42 -15.18 -37.50
CA ALA A 393 23.67 -14.77 -36.85
C ALA A 393 23.76 -13.25 -36.65
N PHE A 394 24.24 -12.83 -35.48
CA PHE A 394 24.34 -11.43 -35.05
C PHE A 394 25.76 -11.10 -34.59
N ASP A 395 26.24 -9.91 -34.93
CA ASP A 395 27.59 -9.43 -34.62
C ASP A 395 27.52 -8.31 -33.57
N LEU A 396 27.46 -8.68 -32.30
CA LEU A 396 27.35 -7.77 -31.17
C LEU A 396 28.70 -7.09 -30.92
N GLN A 397 28.69 -5.76 -30.83
CA GLN A 397 29.86 -4.92 -30.52
C GLN A 397 29.67 -4.34 -29.12
N TYR A 398 30.67 -4.49 -28.25
CA TYR A 398 30.62 -3.98 -26.88
C TYR A 398 30.56 -2.45 -26.83
N GLY A 399 31.33 -1.79 -27.71
CA GLY A 399 31.43 -0.32 -27.76
C GLY A 399 30.26 0.38 -28.49
N SER A 400 30.47 1.66 -28.78
CA SER A 400 29.50 2.54 -29.47
C SER A 400 29.73 2.64 -30.98
N GLY A 401 28.66 2.84 -31.76
CA GLY A 401 28.75 2.86 -33.23
C GLY A 401 27.47 3.21 -33.97
N THR A 402 27.07 2.38 -34.93
CA THR A 402 25.84 2.54 -35.73
C THR A 402 25.41 1.18 -36.25
N ASP A 403 24.20 0.76 -35.89
CA ASP A 403 23.69 -0.58 -36.16
C ASP A 403 23.38 -0.78 -37.65
N SER A 404 23.71 -1.95 -38.20
CA SER A 404 23.53 -2.23 -39.63
C SER A 404 23.62 -3.72 -39.96
N GLY A 405 22.55 -4.28 -40.51
CA GLY A 405 22.49 -5.71 -40.83
C GLY A 405 22.61 -6.57 -39.57
N SER A 406 23.51 -7.56 -39.58
CA SER A 406 23.82 -8.39 -38.40
C SER A 406 24.51 -7.62 -37.27
N THR A 407 25.15 -6.49 -37.56
CA THR A 407 25.98 -5.76 -36.58
C THR A 407 25.16 -4.80 -35.72
N VAL A 408 25.32 -4.91 -34.40
CA VAL A 408 24.67 -4.06 -33.39
C VAL A 408 25.67 -3.63 -32.32
N TYR A 409 25.58 -2.37 -31.88
CA TYR A 409 26.43 -1.76 -30.87
C TYR A 409 25.67 -1.63 -29.54
N LEU A 410 26.33 -2.00 -28.44
CA LEU A 410 25.72 -2.05 -27.10
C LEU A 410 26.19 -0.91 -26.18
N ASP A 411 26.95 0.05 -26.71
CA ASP A 411 27.30 1.34 -26.09
C ASP A 411 27.98 1.24 -24.70
N GLU A 412 28.71 0.15 -24.45
CA GLU A 412 29.35 -0.21 -23.17
C GLU A 412 28.36 -0.47 -22.01
N LEU A 413 27.09 -0.76 -22.33
CA LEU A 413 25.98 -0.94 -21.37
C LEU A 413 25.70 -2.39 -20.98
N CYS A 414 26.24 -3.37 -21.72
CA CYS A 414 26.24 -4.79 -21.32
C CYS A 414 27.49 -5.11 -20.48
N LYS A 415 27.55 -6.32 -19.91
CA LYS A 415 28.76 -6.87 -19.29
C LYS A 415 29.79 -7.18 -20.37
N SER A 416 31.07 -6.99 -20.03
CA SER A 416 32.18 -7.25 -20.95
C SER A 416 32.38 -8.73 -21.32
N ASP A 417 31.60 -9.66 -20.77
CA ASP A 417 31.55 -11.08 -21.13
C ASP A 417 30.29 -11.48 -21.93
N PHE A 418 29.40 -10.51 -22.22
CA PHE A 418 28.09 -10.72 -22.86
C PHE A 418 27.18 -11.74 -22.14
N ALA A 419 27.37 -11.96 -20.83
CA ALA A 419 26.52 -12.86 -20.05
C ALA A 419 25.07 -12.32 -19.88
N ASP A 420 24.91 -11.00 -19.91
CA ASP A 420 23.65 -10.29 -19.91
C ASP A 420 23.23 -9.84 -21.33
N ILE A 421 23.08 -10.82 -22.22
CA ILE A 421 22.29 -10.63 -23.44
C ILE A 421 21.10 -11.60 -23.42
N ARG A 422 19.94 -11.20 -23.92
CA ARG A 422 18.82 -12.11 -24.24
C ARG A 422 18.17 -11.68 -25.54
N PHE A 423 17.61 -12.64 -26.25
CA PHE A 423 16.74 -12.40 -27.38
C PHE A 423 15.30 -12.81 -27.02
N THR A 424 14.31 -12.07 -27.50
CA THR A 424 12.88 -12.46 -27.42
C THR A 424 12.21 -12.30 -28.77
N ASP A 425 11.07 -12.98 -28.94
CA ASP A 425 10.09 -12.66 -29.99
C ASP A 425 9.50 -11.23 -29.83
N ASP A 426 8.60 -10.88 -30.75
CA ASP A 426 7.94 -9.56 -30.87
C ASP A 426 7.09 -9.15 -29.66
N ASP A 427 6.65 -10.12 -28.84
CA ASP A 427 5.97 -9.88 -27.57
C ASP A 427 6.89 -9.25 -26.49
N GLY A 428 8.20 -9.22 -26.72
CA GLY A 428 9.19 -8.64 -25.81
C GLY A 428 9.51 -9.50 -24.58
N ILE A 429 8.95 -10.70 -24.42
CA ILE A 429 9.07 -11.52 -23.19
C ILE A 429 9.29 -13.02 -23.44
N THR A 430 8.87 -13.56 -24.58
CA THR A 430 9.11 -14.96 -24.97
C THR A 430 10.57 -15.12 -25.41
N LEU A 431 11.38 -15.71 -24.54
CA LEU A 431 12.81 -15.93 -24.79
C LEU A 431 13.06 -16.82 -26.02
N LEU A 432 14.03 -16.43 -26.83
CA LEU A 432 14.58 -17.21 -27.93
C LEU A 432 15.89 -17.88 -27.48
N ASP A 433 16.07 -19.14 -27.87
CA ASP A 433 17.32 -19.87 -27.64
C ASP A 433 18.44 -19.31 -28.51
N TYR A 434 19.64 -19.16 -27.93
CA TYR A 434 20.79 -18.56 -28.60
C TYR A 434 22.11 -19.18 -28.15
N TRP A 435 23.14 -19.05 -28.98
CA TRP A 435 24.49 -19.54 -28.73
C TRP A 435 25.56 -18.54 -29.20
N ILE A 436 26.51 -18.23 -28.32
CA ILE A 436 27.66 -17.37 -28.62
C ILE A 436 28.75 -18.23 -29.29
N GLU A 437 28.99 -18.04 -30.59
CA GLU A 437 30.02 -18.80 -31.36
C GLU A 437 31.43 -18.40 -30.93
N GLU A 438 31.66 -17.09 -30.76
CA GLU A 438 32.92 -16.56 -30.23
C GLU A 438 32.67 -15.20 -29.56
N SER A 439 33.51 -14.85 -28.58
CA SER A 439 33.55 -13.50 -28.01
C SER A 439 34.96 -13.10 -27.58
N THR A 440 35.24 -11.80 -27.71
CA THR A 440 36.43 -11.15 -27.15
C THR A 440 35.95 -10.16 -26.09
N SER A 441 36.38 -10.38 -24.84
CA SER A 441 35.83 -9.65 -23.70
C SER A 441 36.09 -8.14 -23.77
N GLY A 442 35.01 -7.36 -23.74
CA GLY A 442 35.03 -5.89 -23.90
C GLY A 442 35.23 -5.40 -25.34
N ASP A 443 35.03 -6.25 -26.35
CA ASP A 443 35.24 -5.93 -27.77
C ASP A 443 34.03 -6.36 -28.64
N TYR A 444 33.83 -7.66 -28.87
CA TYR A 444 32.72 -8.19 -29.71
C TYR A 444 32.27 -9.60 -29.31
N ALA A 445 31.10 -10.02 -29.79
CA ALA A 445 30.63 -11.39 -29.81
C ALA A 445 29.85 -11.69 -31.10
N THR A 446 30.04 -12.89 -31.67
CA THR A 446 29.17 -13.40 -32.75
C THR A 446 28.21 -14.43 -32.16
N VAL A 447 26.92 -14.25 -32.38
CA VAL A 447 25.84 -14.97 -31.67
C VAL A 447 24.81 -15.49 -32.67
N TRP A 448 24.50 -16.78 -32.59
CA TRP A 448 23.39 -17.38 -33.33
C TRP A 448 22.13 -17.41 -32.47
N VAL A 449 20.97 -17.12 -33.07
CA VAL A 449 19.65 -17.11 -32.40
C VAL A 449 18.72 -18.03 -33.20
N GLU A 450 18.00 -18.91 -32.52
CA GLU A 450 16.92 -19.69 -33.12
C GLU A 450 15.63 -18.86 -33.15
N MET A 451 15.09 -18.66 -34.35
CA MET A 451 13.77 -18.06 -34.53
C MET A 451 12.68 -19.10 -34.30
N ASN A 452 11.91 -18.93 -33.24
CA ASN A 452 10.70 -19.73 -32.96
C ASN A 452 9.67 -19.56 -34.08
N ASP A 453 9.33 -18.32 -34.41
CA ASP A 453 8.29 -18.03 -35.39
C ASP A 453 8.76 -18.16 -36.84
N THR A 454 7.83 -18.11 -37.80
CA THR A 454 8.12 -18.55 -39.18
C THR A 454 8.76 -17.45 -40.03
N LEU A 455 10.00 -17.67 -40.48
CA LEU A 455 10.70 -16.79 -41.42
C LEU A 455 10.24 -16.96 -42.89
N ASP A 456 9.04 -17.51 -43.12
CA ASP A 456 8.36 -17.43 -44.41
C ASP A 456 7.79 -16.01 -44.70
N VAL A 457 7.69 -15.18 -43.65
CA VAL A 457 7.30 -13.75 -43.67
C VAL A 457 8.30 -12.93 -42.86
N ASP A 458 8.20 -11.60 -42.95
CA ASP A 458 9.01 -10.69 -42.13
C ASP A 458 8.60 -10.83 -40.64
N GLN A 459 9.59 -10.79 -39.73
CA GLN A 459 9.41 -10.98 -38.28
C GLN A 459 10.23 -9.96 -37.49
N SER A 460 9.90 -9.76 -36.21
CA SER A 460 10.57 -8.82 -35.30
C SER A 460 11.01 -9.50 -34.01
N ILE A 461 12.14 -9.07 -33.46
CA ILE A 461 12.69 -9.55 -32.19
C ILE A 461 13.22 -8.39 -31.34
N TYR A 462 13.46 -8.62 -30.05
CA TYR A 462 14.21 -7.71 -29.19
C TYR A 462 15.52 -8.34 -28.70
N LEU A 463 16.60 -7.55 -28.73
CA LEU A 463 17.86 -7.84 -28.03
C LEU A 463 17.90 -7.01 -26.74
N TYR A 464 17.84 -7.69 -25.59
CA TYR A 464 17.94 -7.10 -24.24
C TYR A 464 19.35 -7.18 -23.67
N TYR A 465 19.75 -6.16 -22.91
CA TYR A 465 21.03 -6.09 -22.19
C TYR A 465 20.99 -5.14 -20.98
N GLY A 466 22.08 -5.08 -20.20
CA GLY A 466 22.19 -4.23 -19.01
C GLY A 466 21.60 -4.86 -17.75
N ASN A 467 21.73 -6.18 -17.59
CA ASN A 467 21.32 -6.89 -16.38
C ASN A 467 22.57 -7.42 -15.65
N PRO A 468 23.16 -6.66 -14.71
CA PRO A 468 24.47 -7.00 -14.13
C PRO A 468 24.48 -8.34 -13.38
N THR A 469 23.32 -8.79 -12.85
CA THR A 469 23.19 -10.05 -12.12
C THR A 469 22.97 -11.27 -13.02
N ALA A 470 22.67 -11.09 -14.31
CA ALA A 470 22.43 -12.20 -15.24
C ALA A 470 23.70 -13.03 -15.50
N GLU A 471 23.55 -14.35 -15.47
CA GLU A 471 24.51 -15.32 -16.01
C GLU A 471 24.15 -15.64 -17.47
N SER A 472 25.12 -16.12 -18.27
CA SER A 472 24.85 -16.49 -19.67
C SER A 472 23.99 -17.75 -19.74
N ILE A 473 23.00 -17.77 -20.65
CA ILE A 473 22.19 -18.97 -20.96
C ILE A 473 22.48 -19.53 -22.36
N SER A 474 23.60 -19.12 -22.97
CA SER A 474 24.04 -19.53 -24.31
C SER A 474 24.14 -21.06 -24.45
N ASP A 475 23.22 -21.68 -25.20
CA ASP A 475 23.14 -23.13 -25.41
C ASP A 475 23.01 -23.50 -26.89
N GLY A 476 24.05 -24.15 -27.43
CA GLY A 476 24.08 -24.62 -28.81
C GLY A 476 23.24 -25.88 -29.07
N GLU A 477 22.97 -26.70 -28.06
CA GLU A 477 22.12 -27.90 -28.21
C GLU A 477 20.64 -27.53 -28.32
N ALA A 478 20.23 -26.40 -27.72
CA ALA A 478 18.94 -25.79 -27.99
C ALA A 478 18.94 -25.13 -29.38
N THR A 479 19.89 -24.23 -29.65
CA THR A 479 19.90 -23.36 -30.84
C THR A 479 19.94 -24.11 -32.18
N PHE A 480 20.54 -25.31 -32.28
CA PHE A 480 20.83 -25.97 -33.56
C PHE A 480 20.24 -27.38 -33.72
N LEU A 481 20.00 -27.78 -34.97
CA LEU A 481 19.48 -29.12 -35.34
C LEU A 481 20.41 -30.28 -34.92
N PHE A 482 21.70 -29.97 -34.76
CA PHE A 482 22.72 -30.83 -34.17
C PHE A 482 23.94 -29.98 -33.81
N PHE A 483 24.48 -30.16 -32.59
CA PHE A 483 25.56 -29.35 -32.05
C PHE A 483 26.57 -30.20 -31.27
N ASP A 484 27.84 -29.78 -31.25
CA ASP A 484 28.82 -30.21 -30.23
C ASP A 484 29.96 -29.18 -30.13
N ASP A 485 30.32 -28.78 -28.90
CA ASP A 485 31.41 -27.85 -28.59
C ASP A 485 32.64 -28.55 -27.96
N PHE A 486 32.54 -29.86 -27.71
CA PHE A 486 33.60 -30.69 -27.17
C PHE A 486 34.26 -30.16 -25.86
N ASN A 487 33.56 -29.28 -25.11
CA ASN A 487 34.01 -28.77 -23.82
C ASN A 487 33.88 -29.80 -22.68
N ALA A 488 33.15 -30.90 -22.92
CA ALA A 488 32.95 -32.03 -22.02
C ALA A 488 33.64 -33.32 -22.49
N ASP A 489 33.52 -34.41 -21.72
CA ASP A 489 33.81 -35.76 -22.22
C ASP A 489 32.87 -36.09 -23.40
N LEU A 490 33.41 -36.59 -24.52
CA LEU A 490 32.66 -36.91 -25.75
C LEU A 490 31.36 -37.70 -25.48
N ASP A 491 30.20 -37.12 -25.82
CA ASP A 491 28.92 -37.79 -25.55
C ASP A 491 28.68 -38.99 -26.48
N LEU A 492 28.76 -40.18 -25.87
CA LEU A 492 28.46 -41.44 -26.53
C LEU A 492 26.95 -41.69 -26.71
N ASN A 493 26.06 -40.73 -26.42
CA ASN A 493 24.66 -40.74 -26.88
C ASN A 493 24.48 -40.00 -28.21
N LYS A 494 25.21 -38.90 -28.46
CA LYS A 494 25.36 -38.24 -29.78
C LYS A 494 26.20 -39.03 -30.77
N TRP A 495 27.32 -39.61 -30.35
CA TRP A 495 28.33 -40.17 -31.27
C TRP A 495 28.48 -41.70 -31.23
N ASN A 496 28.85 -42.29 -32.37
CA ASN A 496 29.49 -43.61 -32.45
C ASN A 496 30.99 -43.42 -32.64
N MET A 497 31.81 -44.08 -31.82
CA MET A 497 33.25 -44.21 -32.13
C MET A 497 33.46 -45.33 -33.15
N THR A 498 33.94 -44.97 -34.33
CA THR A 498 34.10 -45.89 -35.48
C THR A 498 35.51 -46.47 -35.54
N SER A 499 36.54 -45.66 -35.28
CA SER A 499 37.93 -46.15 -35.17
C SER A 499 38.88 -45.15 -34.50
N GLY A 500 40.08 -45.63 -34.14
CA GLY A 500 41.26 -44.80 -33.80
C GLY A 500 41.35 -44.27 -32.38
N ASP A 501 42.33 -43.40 -32.16
CA ASP A 501 42.53 -42.69 -30.90
C ASP A 501 41.80 -41.33 -30.98
N ILE A 502 40.96 -41.08 -29.97
CA ILE A 502 40.01 -39.96 -29.88
C ILE A 502 40.02 -39.46 -28.44
N SER A 503 40.07 -38.15 -28.22
CA SER A 503 39.95 -37.52 -26.90
C SER A 503 39.41 -36.09 -27.00
N THR A 504 38.71 -35.61 -25.97
CA THR A 504 38.42 -34.17 -25.82
C THR A 504 39.38 -33.56 -24.79
N SER A 505 39.97 -32.41 -25.13
CA SER A 505 40.94 -31.72 -24.26
C SER A 505 41.07 -30.23 -24.59
N ASN A 506 41.01 -29.39 -23.55
CA ASN A 506 41.16 -27.92 -23.62
C ASN A 506 40.10 -27.19 -24.51
N GLY A 507 38.88 -27.72 -24.61
CA GLY A 507 37.84 -27.17 -25.50
C GLY A 507 38.01 -27.55 -26.97
N TYR A 508 38.62 -28.71 -27.23
CA TYR A 508 38.75 -29.29 -28.56
C TYR A 508 38.52 -30.79 -28.54
N LEU A 509 37.90 -31.32 -29.59
CA LEU A 509 38.00 -32.73 -29.96
C LEU A 509 39.31 -32.95 -30.74
N GLU A 510 40.15 -33.85 -30.24
CA GLU A 510 41.38 -34.32 -30.88
C GLU A 510 41.13 -35.67 -31.56
N LEU A 511 41.16 -35.69 -32.90
CA LEU A 511 41.21 -36.93 -33.68
C LEU A 511 42.66 -37.21 -34.10
N ILE A 512 43.21 -38.33 -33.63
CA ILE A 512 44.66 -38.60 -33.65
C ILE A 512 45.02 -39.73 -34.63
N SER A 513 46.00 -39.49 -35.49
CA SER A 513 46.49 -40.49 -36.45
C SER A 513 47.49 -41.48 -35.84
N THR A 514 47.25 -42.77 -36.04
CA THR A 514 48.14 -43.86 -35.59
C THR A 514 48.54 -44.79 -36.73
N ASP A 515 49.61 -45.59 -36.55
CA ASP A 515 50.15 -46.54 -37.54
C ASP A 515 49.12 -47.63 -37.96
N GLY A 516 48.20 -47.26 -38.85
CA GLY A 516 47.18 -48.14 -39.45
C GLY A 516 45.74 -47.93 -38.96
N THR A 517 45.46 -46.91 -38.12
CA THR A 517 44.12 -46.64 -37.58
C THR A 517 43.83 -45.14 -37.49
N ARG A 518 42.67 -44.72 -38.02
CA ARG A 518 42.21 -43.33 -38.02
C ARG A 518 41.24 -43.03 -36.89
N GLY A 519 41.42 -41.92 -36.17
CA GLY A 519 40.37 -41.34 -35.34
C GLY A 519 39.14 -40.98 -36.18
N SER A 520 37.98 -41.57 -35.91
CA SER A 520 36.74 -41.30 -36.64
C SER A 520 35.49 -41.54 -35.79
N ILE A 521 34.56 -40.59 -35.86
CA ILE A 521 33.25 -40.66 -35.19
C ILE A 521 32.10 -40.38 -36.19
N ASP A 522 31.00 -41.13 -36.03
CA ASP A 522 29.78 -41.00 -36.84
C ASP A 522 28.60 -40.59 -35.92
N GLY A 523 27.98 -39.45 -36.20
CA GLY A 523 26.83 -38.93 -35.46
C GLY A 523 25.61 -39.84 -35.55
N LYS A 524 24.79 -39.88 -34.50
CA LYS A 524 23.60 -40.75 -34.41
C LYS A 524 22.34 -40.14 -34.99
N VAL A 525 22.37 -38.85 -35.30
CA VAL A 525 21.32 -38.13 -36.06
C VAL A 525 21.48 -38.39 -37.55
N ASN A 526 20.36 -38.43 -38.28
CA ASN A 526 20.33 -38.38 -39.74
C ASN A 526 19.84 -36.99 -40.17
N ILE A 527 20.61 -36.33 -41.03
CA ILE A 527 20.41 -34.93 -41.45
C ILE A 527 19.92 -34.90 -42.89
N SER A 528 18.77 -34.26 -43.11
CA SER A 528 18.17 -34.05 -44.43
C SER A 528 18.94 -33.02 -45.26
N TYR A 529 18.48 -32.80 -46.50
CA TYR A 529 18.91 -31.66 -47.32
C TYR A 529 18.15 -30.38 -46.91
N ASN A 530 18.53 -29.24 -47.48
CA ASN A 530 18.17 -27.88 -47.06
C ASN A 530 18.75 -27.52 -45.68
N THR A 531 20.01 -27.90 -45.47
CA THR A 531 20.78 -27.62 -44.25
C THR A 531 22.16 -27.07 -44.60
N ALA A 532 22.76 -26.36 -43.63
CA ALA A 532 24.18 -26.00 -43.63
C ALA A 532 24.87 -26.69 -42.45
N TYR A 533 25.97 -27.40 -42.72
CA TYR A 533 26.81 -28.07 -41.71
C TYR A 533 28.15 -27.34 -41.63
N THR A 534 28.47 -26.78 -40.47
CA THR A 534 29.73 -26.08 -40.18
C THR A 534 30.58 -26.89 -39.20
N VAL A 535 31.89 -26.94 -39.45
CA VAL A 535 32.92 -27.44 -38.53
C VAL A 535 34.00 -26.36 -38.38
N ARG A 536 34.32 -25.95 -37.16
CA ARG A 536 35.41 -25.00 -36.87
C ARG A 536 36.61 -25.74 -36.30
N GLY A 537 37.81 -25.54 -36.85
CA GLY A 537 38.98 -26.33 -36.45
C GLY A 537 40.29 -26.00 -37.18
N TYR A 538 41.35 -26.72 -36.81
CA TYR A 538 42.69 -26.64 -37.42
C TYR A 538 43.48 -27.95 -37.25
N ALA A 539 44.50 -28.15 -38.10
CA ALA A 539 45.39 -29.31 -38.06
C ALA A 539 46.77 -28.97 -37.48
N ASN A 540 47.42 -29.94 -36.84
CA ASN A 540 48.76 -29.76 -36.27
C ASN A 540 49.91 -29.67 -37.32
N GLY A 541 49.61 -29.74 -38.61
CA GLY A 541 50.61 -29.77 -39.68
C GLY A 541 50.05 -29.48 -41.09
N LEU A 542 50.95 -29.27 -42.04
CA LEU A 542 50.65 -28.90 -43.44
C LEU A 542 50.51 -30.11 -44.40
N SER A 543 50.68 -31.34 -43.90
CA SER A 543 50.79 -32.57 -44.71
C SER A 543 49.52 -33.42 -44.75
N THR A 544 48.42 -32.90 -44.20
CA THR A 544 47.11 -33.51 -43.93
C THR A 544 46.56 -34.41 -45.03
N GLN A 545 47.05 -35.64 -45.09
CA GLN A 545 46.66 -36.59 -46.13
C GLN A 545 45.35 -37.29 -45.72
N ASN A 546 44.27 -36.93 -46.39
CA ASN A 546 42.90 -37.35 -46.14
C ASN A 546 42.28 -36.82 -44.84
N THR A 547 42.74 -35.70 -44.26
CA THR A 547 42.02 -35.10 -43.11
C THR A 547 40.67 -34.59 -43.60
N HIS A 548 39.57 -35.16 -43.10
CA HIS A 548 38.22 -34.83 -43.53
C HIS A 548 37.72 -33.61 -42.74
N LEU A 549 37.63 -32.47 -43.44
CA LEU A 549 37.23 -31.17 -42.87
C LEU A 549 35.74 -31.14 -42.57
N VAL A 550 34.93 -31.65 -43.52
CA VAL A 550 33.48 -31.72 -43.44
C VAL A 550 33.04 -33.00 -44.16
N GLU A 551 32.45 -33.95 -43.44
CA GLU A 551 31.96 -35.22 -43.98
C GLU A 551 30.51 -35.48 -43.55
N LEU A 552 29.63 -35.73 -44.52
CA LEU A 552 28.29 -36.29 -44.32
C LEU A 552 28.24 -37.65 -45.01
N ARG A 553 27.95 -38.75 -44.29
CA ARG A 553 27.86 -40.10 -44.89
C ARG A 553 26.70 -40.94 -44.35
N THR A 554 26.24 -41.92 -45.13
CA THR A 554 25.52 -43.07 -44.58
C THR A 554 26.55 -43.99 -43.89
N GLY A 555 26.33 -44.35 -42.62
CA GLY A 555 27.32 -45.00 -41.76
C GLY A 555 28.11 -46.19 -42.34
N TYR A 556 29.35 -46.32 -41.86
CA TYR A 556 30.38 -47.26 -42.32
C TYR A 556 29.93 -48.75 -42.20
N PRO A 557 30.27 -49.68 -43.14
CA PRO A 557 31.22 -49.56 -44.26
C PRO A 557 30.68 -49.84 -45.69
N GLU A 558 29.42 -50.27 -45.89
CA GLU A 558 28.97 -50.83 -47.17
C GLU A 558 28.05 -49.90 -47.98
N ASN A 559 28.40 -49.70 -49.26
CA ASN A 559 27.66 -48.87 -50.23
C ASN A 559 27.40 -47.43 -49.77
N VAL A 560 28.39 -46.82 -49.10
CA VAL A 560 28.30 -45.46 -48.57
C VAL A 560 27.87 -44.45 -49.65
N SER A 561 26.81 -43.70 -49.37
CA SER A 561 26.55 -42.40 -50.00
C SER A 561 27.18 -41.31 -49.11
N LYS A 562 27.86 -40.32 -49.70
CA LYS A 562 28.50 -39.24 -48.93
C LYS A 562 28.62 -37.91 -49.68
N ILE A 563 28.90 -36.86 -48.91
CA ILE A 563 29.49 -35.59 -49.35
C ILE A 563 30.69 -35.34 -48.43
N ASP A 564 31.86 -35.08 -48.98
CA ASP A 564 33.12 -35.16 -48.25
C ASP A 564 34.16 -34.17 -48.79
N SER A 565 34.87 -33.47 -47.90
CA SER A 565 35.93 -32.53 -48.23
C SER A 565 37.19 -32.88 -47.45
N TYR A 566 38.23 -33.40 -48.12
CA TYR A 566 39.43 -33.90 -47.43
C TYR A 566 40.76 -33.46 -48.03
N GLY A 567 41.76 -33.22 -47.16
CA GLY A 567 43.10 -32.79 -47.56
C GLY A 567 43.82 -33.80 -48.46
N SER A 568 44.62 -33.34 -49.43
CA SER A 568 45.25 -34.21 -50.43
C SER A 568 46.76 -34.39 -50.26
N ASN A 569 47.33 -35.34 -51.00
CA ASN A 569 48.79 -35.56 -51.09
C ASN A 569 49.58 -34.35 -51.64
N SER A 570 48.92 -33.28 -52.09
CA SER A 570 49.54 -32.07 -52.63
C SER A 570 49.26 -30.88 -51.71
N ALA A 571 50.32 -30.25 -51.21
CA ALA A 571 50.19 -29.05 -50.39
C ALA A 571 49.30 -28.00 -51.06
N ASN A 572 48.40 -27.40 -50.28
CA ASN A 572 47.40 -26.40 -50.67
C ASN A 572 46.29 -26.92 -51.61
N TYR A 573 46.07 -28.24 -51.71
CA TYR A 573 44.89 -28.82 -52.37
C TYR A 573 44.11 -29.78 -51.47
N PHE A 574 42.79 -29.68 -51.51
CA PHE A 574 41.85 -30.68 -51.01
C PHE A 574 41.14 -31.37 -52.18
N TYR A 575 40.47 -32.48 -51.89
CA TYR A 575 39.60 -33.20 -52.82
C TYR A 575 38.17 -33.11 -52.28
N PHE A 576 37.26 -32.59 -53.10
CA PHE A 576 35.83 -32.57 -52.80
C PHE A 576 35.18 -33.75 -53.51
N GLU A 577 34.57 -34.66 -52.76
CA GLU A 577 33.99 -35.90 -53.26
C GLU A 577 32.52 -36.02 -52.88
N THR A 578 31.70 -36.41 -53.86
CA THR A 578 30.28 -36.70 -53.71
C THR A 578 30.00 -38.09 -54.24
N GLY A 579 29.09 -38.84 -53.62
CA GLY A 579 28.77 -40.16 -54.13
C GLY A 579 27.48 -40.75 -53.61
N VAL A 580 26.85 -41.57 -54.44
CA VAL A 580 25.61 -42.29 -54.15
C VAL A 580 25.87 -43.79 -54.26
N SER A 581 25.56 -44.53 -53.20
CA SER A 581 25.62 -46.01 -53.16
C SER A 581 26.97 -46.60 -53.59
N GLY A 582 28.10 -45.98 -53.19
CA GLY A 582 29.44 -46.43 -53.57
C GLY A 582 29.91 -46.05 -54.98
N SER A 583 29.17 -45.21 -55.71
CA SER A 583 29.67 -44.53 -56.92
C SER A 583 30.01 -43.09 -56.55
N PHE A 584 31.24 -42.64 -56.86
CA PHE A 584 31.76 -41.33 -56.47
C PHE A 584 32.20 -40.49 -57.68
N ASP A 585 32.11 -39.16 -57.56
CA ASP A 585 32.70 -38.16 -58.45
C ASP A 585 33.29 -37.02 -57.59
N GLY A 586 34.40 -36.42 -58.03
CA GLY A 586 35.10 -35.43 -57.23
C GLY A 586 36.28 -34.76 -57.92
N GLU A 587 36.57 -33.52 -57.51
CA GLU A 587 37.57 -32.64 -58.10
C GLU A 587 38.54 -32.07 -57.05
N TYR A 588 39.76 -31.73 -57.50
CA TYR A 588 40.74 -31.03 -56.69
C TYR A 588 40.49 -29.53 -56.69
N ALA A 589 40.31 -28.96 -55.51
CA ALA A 589 40.19 -27.52 -55.32
C ALA A 589 41.33 -26.98 -54.43
N TYR A 590 41.61 -25.68 -54.56
CA TYR A 590 42.73 -25.01 -53.90
C TYR A 590 42.28 -24.46 -52.54
N PHE A 591 43.11 -24.61 -51.51
CA PHE A 591 42.87 -24.03 -50.18
C PHE A 591 43.01 -22.50 -50.19
N PRO A 592 41.98 -21.71 -49.84
CA PRO A 592 42.10 -20.27 -49.60
C PRO A 592 43.23 -19.87 -48.64
N SER A 593 43.37 -20.59 -47.53
CA SER A 593 44.29 -20.32 -46.42
C SER A 593 44.94 -21.61 -45.88
N SER A 594 45.69 -21.55 -44.77
CA SER A 594 46.37 -22.72 -44.21
C SER A 594 45.47 -23.52 -43.28
N ILE A 595 45.37 -24.84 -43.47
CA ILE A 595 44.69 -25.75 -42.53
C ILE A 595 45.32 -25.78 -41.12
N THR A 596 46.48 -25.15 -40.92
CA THR A 596 47.13 -24.99 -39.60
C THR A 596 46.60 -23.82 -38.77
N ASP A 597 45.87 -22.91 -39.43
CA ASP A 597 45.27 -21.75 -38.80
C ASP A 597 43.78 -22.11 -38.54
N GLN A 598 43.13 -21.48 -37.54
CA GLN A 598 41.74 -21.83 -37.21
C GLN A 598 40.77 -21.27 -38.25
N HIS A 599 39.88 -22.14 -38.73
CA HIS A 599 38.98 -21.85 -39.84
C HIS A 599 37.61 -22.50 -39.66
N SER A 600 36.57 -21.85 -40.19
CA SER A 600 35.21 -22.39 -40.24
C SER A 600 34.93 -22.95 -41.64
N TYR A 601 34.57 -24.23 -41.69
CA TYR A 601 34.35 -24.99 -42.92
C TYR A 601 32.88 -25.37 -43.04
N THR A 602 32.18 -24.83 -44.05
CA THR A 602 30.72 -24.98 -44.16
C THR A 602 30.32 -25.68 -45.45
N LEU A 603 29.47 -26.69 -45.33
CA LEU A 603 28.80 -27.39 -46.42
C LEU A 603 27.32 -27.01 -46.46
N PHE A 604 26.92 -26.29 -47.51
CA PHE A 604 25.51 -26.04 -47.84
C PHE A 604 24.99 -27.16 -48.75
N ARG A 605 23.88 -27.78 -48.36
CA ARG A 605 23.37 -29.01 -48.98
C ARG A 605 21.94 -28.88 -49.47
N LYS A 606 21.74 -28.98 -50.79
CA LYS A 606 20.44 -29.17 -51.45
C LYS A 606 20.25 -30.65 -51.82
N ASN A 607 19.04 -31.03 -52.24
CA ASN A 607 18.75 -32.40 -52.69
C ASN A 607 19.45 -32.78 -54.01
N ASP A 608 20.01 -31.81 -54.75
CA ASP A 608 20.68 -32.01 -56.04
C ASP A 608 22.06 -31.30 -56.16
N THR A 609 22.45 -30.51 -55.15
CA THR A 609 23.60 -29.59 -55.20
C THR A 609 24.30 -29.55 -53.85
N ALA A 610 25.63 -29.60 -53.85
CA ALA A 610 26.48 -29.47 -52.66
C ALA A 610 27.54 -28.39 -52.88
N THR A 611 27.63 -27.42 -51.96
CA THR A 611 28.53 -26.27 -52.08
C THR A 611 29.33 -26.09 -50.80
N TRP A 612 30.65 -25.97 -50.91
CA TRP A 612 31.57 -25.89 -49.76
C TRP A 612 32.34 -24.57 -49.71
N TYR A 613 32.48 -24.08 -48.49
CA TYR A 613 33.02 -22.78 -48.11
C TYR A 613 34.10 -22.93 -47.05
N GLN A 614 35.06 -22.01 -47.05
CA GLN A 614 35.96 -21.74 -45.93
C GLN A 614 35.85 -20.24 -45.59
N ASP A 615 35.65 -19.91 -44.31
CA ASP A 615 35.51 -18.53 -43.82
C ASP A 615 34.53 -17.69 -44.66
N ASN A 616 33.32 -18.23 -44.87
CA ASN A 616 32.26 -17.67 -45.73
C ASN A 616 32.64 -17.42 -47.21
N SER A 617 33.83 -17.82 -47.65
CA SER A 617 34.28 -17.77 -49.04
C SER A 617 33.98 -19.09 -49.76
N GLN A 618 33.15 -19.04 -50.81
CA GLN A 618 32.83 -20.22 -51.61
C GLN A 618 34.08 -20.72 -52.35
N VAL A 619 34.40 -22.02 -52.21
CA VAL A 619 35.58 -22.62 -52.87
C VAL A 619 35.20 -23.65 -53.93
N HIS A 620 34.13 -24.43 -53.73
CA HIS A 620 33.67 -25.41 -54.72
C HIS A 620 32.14 -25.63 -54.67
N SER A 621 31.55 -26.10 -55.78
CA SER A 621 30.14 -26.50 -55.87
C SER A 621 29.96 -27.59 -56.94
N THR A 622 29.17 -28.62 -56.64
CA THR A 622 28.83 -29.70 -57.59
C THR A 622 27.35 -30.05 -57.53
N SER A 623 26.84 -30.59 -58.64
CA SER A 623 25.53 -31.26 -58.75
C SER A 623 25.64 -32.67 -59.36
N THR A 624 26.86 -33.20 -59.49
CA THR A 624 27.09 -34.61 -59.85
C THR A 624 27.01 -35.46 -58.57
N LEU A 625 26.28 -36.58 -58.60
CA LEU A 625 26.24 -37.60 -57.54
C LEU A 625 26.03 -37.07 -56.09
N VAL A 626 25.35 -35.93 -55.92
CA VAL A 626 24.89 -35.44 -54.62
C VAL A 626 23.78 -36.38 -54.10
N PRO A 627 23.86 -36.90 -52.87
CA PRO A 627 22.81 -37.75 -52.31
C PRO A 627 21.52 -36.97 -51.99
N ASP A 628 20.37 -37.58 -52.30
CA ASP A 628 19.01 -37.10 -52.04
C ASP A 628 18.35 -37.72 -50.78
N ILE A 629 19.15 -38.44 -49.97
CA ILE A 629 18.76 -39.16 -48.75
C ILE A 629 19.36 -38.51 -47.49
N ASP A 630 18.83 -38.76 -46.31
CA ASP A 630 19.44 -38.26 -45.07
C ASP A 630 20.85 -38.85 -44.85
N LEU A 631 21.77 -38.05 -44.28
CA LEU A 631 23.18 -38.43 -44.04
C LEU A 631 23.58 -38.11 -42.60
N GLN A 632 24.55 -38.83 -42.05
CA GLN A 632 25.05 -38.65 -40.69
C GLN A 632 26.28 -37.72 -40.70
N PRO A 633 26.38 -36.73 -39.79
CA PRO A 633 27.57 -35.91 -39.65
C PRO A 633 28.72 -36.77 -39.12
N CYS A 634 29.87 -36.68 -39.77
CA CYS A 634 31.05 -37.47 -39.45
C CYS A 634 32.28 -36.58 -39.38
N LEU A 635 33.22 -37.01 -38.53
CA LEU A 635 34.51 -36.37 -38.33
C LEU A 635 35.57 -37.47 -38.41
N THR A 636 36.55 -37.31 -39.30
CA THR A 636 37.52 -38.35 -39.64
C THR A 636 38.90 -37.74 -39.87
N GLU A 637 39.92 -38.19 -39.12
CA GLU A 637 41.29 -37.71 -39.33
C GLU A 637 41.92 -38.21 -40.63
N GLY A 638 43.12 -37.70 -40.92
CA GLY A 638 43.97 -38.06 -42.06
C GLY A 638 44.49 -39.49 -42.10
N SER A 639 45.79 -39.66 -42.29
CA SER A 639 46.41 -40.97 -42.58
C SER A 639 47.92 -41.03 -42.31
N ILE A 640 48.47 -40.03 -41.60
CA ILE A 640 49.91 -39.91 -41.32
C ILE A 640 50.09 -39.89 -39.81
N SER A 641 50.63 -40.97 -39.25
CA SER A 641 50.75 -41.13 -37.79
C SER A 641 51.42 -39.93 -37.12
N GLY A 642 50.73 -39.35 -36.13
CA GLY A 642 51.14 -38.13 -35.42
C GLY A 642 50.54 -36.83 -35.96
N GLU A 643 49.80 -36.86 -37.08
CA GLU A 643 48.87 -35.77 -37.41
C GLU A 643 47.67 -35.79 -36.45
N ILE A 644 47.17 -34.60 -36.11
CA ILE A 644 46.02 -34.38 -35.23
C ILE A 644 45.11 -33.34 -35.91
N TRP A 645 43.83 -33.63 -35.94
CA TRP A 645 42.76 -32.70 -36.31
C TRP A 645 42.09 -32.21 -35.03
N TYR A 646 42.19 -30.90 -34.76
CA TYR A 646 41.55 -30.21 -33.64
C TYR A 646 40.24 -29.60 -34.14
N ILE A 647 39.12 -30.00 -33.56
CA ILE A 647 37.80 -29.41 -33.82
C ILE A 647 37.40 -28.65 -32.56
N ASP A 648 37.12 -27.37 -32.72
CA ASP A 648 36.62 -26.47 -31.69
C ASP A 648 35.15 -26.84 -31.42
N HIS A 649 34.31 -26.63 -32.43
CA HIS A 649 32.90 -27.00 -32.40
C HIS A 649 32.38 -27.38 -33.80
N LEU A 650 31.15 -27.89 -33.82
CA LEU A 650 30.35 -28.03 -35.04
C LEU A 650 28.88 -27.74 -34.77
N TYR A 651 28.19 -27.30 -35.82
CA TYR A 651 26.75 -27.08 -35.79
C TYR A 651 26.09 -27.37 -37.14
N ILE A 652 24.80 -27.70 -37.09
CA ILE A 652 23.95 -27.88 -38.27
C ILE A 652 22.71 -27.01 -38.11
N ARG A 653 22.49 -26.11 -39.08
CA ARG A 653 21.33 -25.21 -39.13
C ARG A 653 20.44 -25.46 -40.33
N ASN A 654 19.21 -24.95 -40.25
CA ASN A 654 18.33 -24.83 -41.41
C ASN A 654 18.95 -23.91 -42.48
N TRP A 655 18.68 -24.20 -43.75
CA TRP A 655 19.14 -23.42 -44.90
C TRP A 655 18.11 -23.38 -46.03
N ASN A 656 17.58 -22.20 -46.37
CA ASN A 656 16.71 -22.02 -47.53
C ASN A 656 17.53 -21.85 -48.83
N PRO A 657 17.54 -22.86 -49.74
CA PRO A 657 18.38 -22.85 -50.93
C PRO A 657 17.79 -22.02 -52.09
N ASN A 658 16.81 -21.16 -51.82
CA ASN A 658 16.17 -20.26 -52.78
C ASN A 658 16.37 -18.77 -52.40
N GLY A 659 16.89 -18.51 -51.20
CA GLY A 659 17.16 -17.20 -50.60
C GLY A 659 17.11 -17.35 -49.09
N GLU A 660 18.14 -16.90 -48.37
CA GLU A 660 18.10 -16.85 -46.91
C GLU A 660 17.26 -15.64 -46.43
N PRO A 661 16.67 -15.70 -45.23
CA PRO A 661 16.19 -14.50 -44.52
C PRO A 661 17.31 -13.46 -44.37
N LEU A 662 16.94 -12.18 -44.27
CA LEU A 662 17.90 -11.07 -44.25
C LEU A 662 17.65 -10.13 -43.08
N HIS A 663 18.72 -9.67 -42.44
CA HIS A 663 18.66 -8.56 -41.49
C HIS A 663 18.15 -7.28 -42.16
N ASN A 664 17.24 -6.58 -41.48
CA ASN A 664 16.67 -5.32 -41.91
C ASN A 664 17.05 -4.20 -40.91
N GLU A 665 16.22 -3.17 -40.76
CA GLU A 665 16.49 -2.02 -39.87
C GLU A 665 16.38 -2.41 -38.38
N TRP A 666 17.33 -1.92 -37.57
CA TRP A 666 17.29 -1.93 -36.11
C TRP A 666 16.48 -0.73 -35.59
N GLY A 667 15.82 -0.92 -34.45
CA GLY A 667 15.21 0.18 -33.69
C GLY A 667 16.24 1.05 -32.97
N GLU A 668 15.78 2.21 -32.50
CA GLU A 668 16.55 3.07 -31.58
C GLU A 668 16.81 2.35 -30.23
N LEU A 669 17.75 2.88 -29.45
CA LEU A 669 17.98 2.40 -28.08
C LEU A 669 16.77 2.73 -27.18
N GLU A 670 16.09 1.70 -26.70
CA GLU A 670 15.10 1.82 -25.62
C GLU A 670 15.78 1.59 -24.26
N SER A 671 15.34 2.31 -23.22
CA SER A 671 15.87 2.18 -21.86
C SER A 671 14.80 2.31 -20.78
N THR A 672 14.83 1.45 -19.77
CA THR A 672 14.01 1.54 -18.56
C THR A 672 14.75 2.22 -17.41
N ASN A 673 14.06 3.12 -16.70
CA ASN A 673 14.55 3.68 -15.43
C ASN A 673 14.21 2.73 -14.27
N PHE A 674 14.75 1.51 -14.26
CA PHE A 674 14.59 0.63 -13.09
C PHE A 674 15.37 1.16 -11.90
N ASP A 675 14.77 1.14 -10.70
CA ASP A 675 15.52 1.46 -9.49
C ASP A 675 16.60 0.40 -9.24
N MET A 676 17.81 0.87 -8.96
CA MET A 676 19.00 0.07 -8.69
C MET A 676 19.41 0.10 -7.21
N ASN A 677 18.66 0.81 -6.36
CA ASN A 677 18.84 0.83 -4.92
C ASN A 677 18.13 -0.38 -4.27
N PRO A 678 18.62 -0.88 -3.12
CA PRO A 678 17.82 -1.73 -2.24
C PRO A 678 16.88 -0.86 -1.36
N PRO A 679 15.84 -1.44 -0.73
CA PRO A 679 14.83 -0.69 0.00
C PRO A 679 15.41 0.28 1.04
N VAL A 680 15.11 1.57 0.92
CA VAL A 680 15.71 2.63 1.76
C VAL A 680 14.88 2.85 3.01
N LEU A 681 15.43 2.57 4.20
CA LEU A 681 14.75 2.87 5.47
C LEU A 681 14.55 4.38 5.65
N VAL A 682 13.29 4.81 5.73
CA VAL A 682 12.89 6.22 5.92
C VAL A 682 12.69 6.53 7.40
N SER A 683 11.93 5.67 8.10
CA SER A 683 11.54 5.88 9.50
C SER A 683 11.23 4.57 10.22
N PHE A 684 11.33 4.61 11.54
CA PHE A 684 10.97 3.52 12.45
C PHE A 684 10.58 4.12 13.81
N GLU A 685 9.70 3.46 14.56
CA GLU A 685 9.40 3.82 15.95
C GLU A 685 9.93 2.74 16.91
N ASN A 686 10.68 3.18 17.94
CA ASN A 686 11.09 2.35 19.07
C ASN A 686 10.19 2.64 20.26
N ASP A 687 9.66 1.60 20.92
CA ASP A 687 8.79 1.75 22.08
C ASP A 687 9.40 1.17 23.38
N THR A 688 8.91 1.68 24.51
CA THR A 688 9.13 1.14 25.86
C THR A 688 7.77 0.91 26.49
N ILE A 689 7.32 -0.34 26.40
CA ILE A 689 5.94 -0.76 26.63
C ILE A 689 5.71 -0.95 28.12
N GLU A 690 4.61 -0.37 28.63
CA GLU A 690 4.10 -0.70 29.97
C GLU A 690 3.43 -2.07 29.94
N ALA A 691 3.92 -3.00 30.77
CA ALA A 691 3.53 -4.39 30.72
C ALA A 691 2.03 -4.59 31.00
N GLY A 692 1.33 -5.21 30.05
CA GLY A 692 -0.12 -5.48 30.14
C GLY A 692 -1.03 -4.41 29.53
N THR A 693 -0.50 -3.35 28.91
CA THR A 693 -1.27 -2.51 27.99
C THR A 693 -1.62 -3.27 26.70
N ILE A 694 -2.50 -2.69 25.88
CA ILE A 694 -2.90 -3.21 24.56
C ILE A 694 -2.95 -2.08 23.53
N GLY A 695 -2.78 -2.43 22.26
CA GLY A 695 -2.66 -1.48 21.15
C GLY A 695 -1.26 -0.94 20.94
N ASN A 696 -0.24 -1.57 21.53
CA ASN A 696 1.16 -1.20 21.33
C ASN A 696 1.65 -1.83 20.00
N VAL A 697 2.32 -1.03 19.18
CA VAL A 697 2.85 -1.43 17.88
C VAL A 697 4.26 -0.87 17.67
N ILE A 698 5.05 -1.58 16.86
CA ILE A 698 6.26 -1.05 16.24
C ILE A 698 6.01 -0.98 14.73
N SER A 699 6.57 0.03 14.06
CA SER A 699 6.47 0.17 12.62
C SER A 699 7.78 0.54 11.95
N TRP A 700 7.87 0.18 10.67
CA TRP A 700 8.94 0.60 9.76
C TRP A 700 8.36 1.13 8.46
N THR A 701 8.90 2.26 8.01
CA THR A 701 8.64 2.85 6.70
C THR A 701 9.90 2.73 5.86
N PHE A 702 9.81 2.04 4.74
CA PHE A 702 10.85 1.99 3.71
C PHE A 702 10.35 2.69 2.45
N LEU A 703 11.27 3.18 1.63
CA LEU A 703 11.04 3.64 0.26
C LEU A 703 11.68 2.63 -0.69
N GLU A 704 10.88 2.08 -1.60
CA GLU A 704 11.28 1.08 -2.58
C GLU A 704 10.31 1.18 -3.76
N ASP A 705 10.82 1.32 -4.98
CA ASP A 705 9.98 1.46 -6.17
C ASP A 705 9.51 0.09 -6.72
N ASN A 706 10.12 -1.01 -6.28
CA ASN A 706 9.84 -2.38 -6.73
C ASN A 706 9.70 -3.39 -5.54
N PRO A 707 8.81 -3.17 -4.57
CA PRO A 707 8.72 -3.97 -3.35
C PRO A 707 8.28 -5.42 -3.63
N SER A 708 8.74 -6.39 -2.81
CA SER A 708 8.40 -7.81 -2.99
C SER A 708 7.98 -8.54 -1.71
N ASN A 709 8.86 -8.61 -0.69
CA ASN A 709 8.59 -9.37 0.53
C ASN A 709 9.35 -8.84 1.75
N TYR A 710 8.96 -9.31 2.93
CA TYR A 710 9.63 -9.04 4.19
C TYR A 710 9.78 -10.31 5.05
N GLU A 711 10.75 -10.28 5.96
CA GLU A 711 10.96 -11.25 7.04
C GLU A 711 11.17 -10.50 8.37
N LEU A 712 10.40 -10.85 9.40
CA LEU A 712 10.54 -10.30 10.76
C LEU A 712 11.04 -11.38 11.72
N PHE A 713 12.12 -11.08 12.42
CA PHE A 713 12.78 -11.92 13.41
C PHE A 713 12.66 -11.32 14.80
N ILE A 714 12.49 -12.17 15.82
CA ILE A 714 12.54 -11.83 17.24
C ILE A 714 13.65 -12.65 17.90
N ASN A 715 14.68 -11.98 18.44
CA ASN A 715 15.86 -12.59 19.06
C ASN A 715 16.46 -13.73 18.20
N ASP A 716 16.92 -13.41 16.99
CA ASP A 716 17.43 -14.35 15.95
C ASP A 716 16.44 -15.41 15.40
N ASN A 717 15.16 -15.43 15.81
CA ASN A 717 14.18 -16.41 15.34
C ASN A 717 13.14 -15.77 14.41
N LEU A 718 12.91 -16.34 13.22
CA LEU A 718 11.88 -15.86 12.30
C LEU A 718 10.48 -16.04 12.93
N GLU A 719 9.77 -14.93 13.11
CA GLU A 719 8.40 -14.91 13.65
C GLU A 719 7.36 -14.91 12.52
N THR A 720 7.58 -14.09 11.48
CA THR A 720 6.67 -13.99 10.33
C THR A 720 7.38 -13.52 9.07
N SER A 721 6.84 -13.88 7.90
CA SER A 721 7.27 -13.40 6.59
C SER A 721 6.07 -13.30 5.65
N GLY A 722 6.13 -12.41 4.67
CA GLY A 722 5.03 -12.20 3.72
C GLY A 722 5.40 -11.27 2.58
N SER A 723 4.51 -11.18 1.59
CA SER A 723 4.63 -10.18 0.52
C SER A 723 4.57 -8.76 1.08
N TRP A 724 5.24 -7.83 0.40
CA TRP A 724 5.28 -6.41 0.72
C TRP A 724 5.03 -5.59 -0.55
N ASP A 725 4.26 -4.52 -0.40
CA ASP A 725 3.70 -3.67 -1.46
C ASP A 725 4.14 -2.20 -1.32
N GLY A 726 5.21 -1.94 -0.56
CA GLY A 726 5.69 -0.60 -0.26
C GLY A 726 5.01 0.06 0.95
N SER A 727 3.93 -0.51 1.47
CA SER A 727 3.20 0.03 2.63
C SER A 727 4.00 -0.03 3.94
N GLU A 728 3.55 0.73 4.95
CA GLU A 728 4.14 0.73 6.28
C GLU A 728 3.97 -0.63 6.97
N LEU A 729 5.10 -1.25 7.35
CA LEU A 729 5.11 -2.55 8.01
C LEU A 729 4.90 -2.37 9.52
N VAL A 730 3.66 -2.58 9.98
CA VAL A 730 3.23 -2.40 11.38
C VAL A 730 3.01 -3.75 12.06
N PHE A 731 3.62 -3.96 13.22
CA PHE A 731 3.52 -5.21 14.00
C PHE A 731 3.10 -4.94 15.44
N SER A 732 2.19 -5.76 15.98
CA SER A 732 1.78 -5.67 17.38
C SER A 732 2.85 -6.26 18.30
N VAL A 733 3.07 -5.57 19.42
CA VAL A 733 3.99 -5.96 20.51
C VAL A 733 3.24 -6.18 21.83
N ASP A 734 1.92 -6.42 21.74
CA ASP A 734 1.04 -6.73 22.87
C ASP A 734 1.31 -8.13 23.46
N GLY A 735 1.08 -8.29 24.77
CA GLY A 735 1.13 -9.59 25.43
C GLY A 735 2.52 -10.17 25.70
N LEU A 736 3.58 -9.43 25.37
CA LEU A 736 4.96 -9.73 25.79
C LEU A 736 5.11 -9.74 27.33
N GLN A 737 6.15 -10.41 27.82
CA GLN A 737 6.49 -10.46 29.25
C GLN A 737 7.58 -9.45 29.58
N LEU A 738 7.80 -9.14 30.87
CA LEU A 738 8.87 -8.24 31.31
C LEU A 738 10.24 -8.68 30.78
N GLY A 739 10.92 -7.83 30.01
CA GLY A 739 12.19 -8.15 29.36
C GLY A 739 12.61 -7.20 28.23
N SER A 740 13.72 -7.53 27.59
CA SER A 740 14.13 -6.96 26.29
C SER A 740 13.86 -7.95 25.17
N TYR A 741 13.47 -7.45 24.01
CA TYR A 741 13.26 -8.21 22.79
C TYR A 741 13.95 -7.49 21.64
N GLU A 742 14.92 -8.13 20.98
CA GLU A 742 15.52 -7.63 19.75
C GLU A 742 14.61 -8.00 18.58
N TYR A 743 14.08 -7.00 17.89
CA TYR A 743 13.30 -7.17 16.66
C TYR A 743 14.17 -6.79 15.47
N GLN A 744 14.29 -7.68 14.49
CA GLN A 744 14.97 -7.42 13.22
C GLN A 744 14.00 -7.59 12.06
N ILE A 745 13.87 -6.55 11.23
CA ILE A 745 13.14 -6.61 9.96
C ILE A 745 14.16 -6.72 8.81
N VAL A 746 13.85 -7.53 7.81
CA VAL A 746 14.52 -7.57 6.51
C VAL A 746 13.45 -7.36 5.43
N VAL A 747 13.66 -6.42 4.52
CA VAL A 747 12.78 -6.13 3.39
C VAL A 747 13.51 -6.32 2.08
N TYR A 748 12.78 -6.84 1.08
CA TYR A 748 13.29 -7.25 -0.22
C TYR A 748 12.52 -6.57 -1.35
N ASP A 749 13.25 -6.15 -2.38
CA ASP A 749 12.69 -5.78 -3.68
C ASP A 749 12.49 -7.00 -4.59
N SER A 750 11.83 -6.79 -5.74
CA SER A 750 11.54 -7.83 -6.74
C SER A 750 12.81 -8.40 -7.40
N PHE A 751 13.95 -7.71 -7.24
CA PHE A 751 15.27 -8.12 -7.69
C PHE A 751 16.07 -8.86 -6.61
N SER A 752 15.43 -9.19 -5.48
CA SER A 752 16.02 -9.86 -4.31
C SER A 752 17.17 -9.12 -3.62
N ARG A 753 17.32 -7.82 -3.87
CA ARG A 753 18.20 -6.94 -3.08
C ARG A 753 17.43 -6.55 -1.82
N PHE A 754 18.15 -6.31 -0.73
CA PHE A 754 17.51 -6.18 0.59
C PHE A 754 18.17 -5.15 1.50
N THR A 755 17.37 -4.65 2.44
CA THR A 755 17.83 -3.85 3.58
C THR A 755 17.34 -4.49 4.88
N SER A 756 18.18 -4.49 5.89
CA SER A 756 17.86 -4.97 7.24
C SER A 756 17.99 -3.87 8.30
N HIS A 757 17.12 -3.89 9.29
CA HIS A 757 17.18 -2.99 10.44
C HIS A 757 16.82 -3.73 11.73
N SER A 758 17.36 -3.28 12.88
CA SER A 758 17.13 -3.93 14.17
C SER A 758 16.91 -2.91 15.28
N ILE A 759 15.91 -3.16 16.13
CA ILE A 759 15.53 -2.34 17.28
C ILE A 759 15.43 -3.20 18.55
N GLU A 760 15.61 -2.59 19.72
CA GLU A 760 15.36 -3.25 21.01
C GLU A 760 14.07 -2.70 21.60
N VAL A 761 13.09 -3.58 21.84
CA VAL A 761 11.83 -3.28 22.51
C VAL A 761 11.95 -3.69 23.98
N HIS A 762 11.69 -2.75 24.89
CA HIS A 762 11.71 -3.01 26.33
C HIS A 762 10.29 -3.07 26.88
N VAL A 763 9.97 -4.15 27.60
CA VAL A 763 8.69 -4.33 28.30
C VAL A 763 8.97 -4.19 29.79
N LEU A 764 8.45 -3.12 30.38
CA LEU A 764 8.71 -2.70 31.75
C LEU A 764 7.40 -2.53 32.53
N ASP A 765 7.49 -2.54 33.85
CA ASP A 765 6.38 -2.23 34.76
C ASP A 765 6.80 -0.97 35.54
N THR A 766 6.13 0.15 35.24
CA THR A 766 6.40 1.49 35.77
C THR A 766 5.21 2.09 36.52
N THR A 767 4.03 1.47 36.36
CA THR A 767 2.89 1.65 37.25
C THR A 767 3.16 0.99 38.60
N GLY A 768 2.31 1.21 39.59
CA GLY A 768 2.47 0.60 40.89
C GLY A 768 1.13 0.42 41.59
N PRO A 769 1.09 -0.39 42.67
CA PRO A 769 -0.15 -0.99 43.15
C PRO A 769 -1.31 0.00 43.31
N GLU A 770 -2.42 -0.27 42.64
CA GLU A 770 -3.65 0.48 42.88
C GLU A 770 -4.20 0.10 44.26
N VAL A 771 -4.49 1.10 45.10
CA VAL A 771 -4.98 0.89 46.47
C VAL A 771 -6.10 1.88 46.75
N THR A 772 -7.23 1.36 47.20
CA THR A 772 -8.39 2.18 47.57
C THR A 772 -8.14 3.03 48.82
N SER A 773 -8.67 4.26 48.83
CA SER A 773 -8.63 5.15 50.00
C SER A 773 -9.80 4.85 50.93
N ILE A 774 -9.50 4.61 52.21
CA ILE A 774 -10.50 4.33 53.24
C ILE A 774 -10.76 5.61 54.06
N SER A 775 -12.03 5.94 54.29
CA SER A 775 -12.42 7.05 55.15
C SER A 775 -12.07 6.76 56.63
N SER A 776 -11.76 7.81 57.40
CA SER A 776 -11.60 7.71 58.85
C SER A 776 -12.90 7.29 59.53
N MET A 777 -12.82 6.44 60.56
CA MET A 777 -13.97 5.93 61.31
C MET A 777 -13.79 6.07 62.83
N SER A 778 -14.90 6.06 63.55
CA SER A 778 -14.92 5.87 65.00
C SER A 778 -15.56 4.53 65.33
N ILE A 779 -15.03 3.85 66.35
CA ILE A 779 -15.49 2.56 66.86
C ILE A 779 -15.74 2.72 68.36
N GLU A 780 -16.85 2.15 68.86
CA GLU A 780 -17.17 2.17 70.28
C GLU A 780 -16.33 1.12 71.03
N LEU A 781 -15.77 1.50 72.18
CA LEU A 781 -14.97 0.65 73.05
C LEU A 781 -15.73 -0.66 73.40
N GLY A 782 -15.07 -1.80 73.21
CA GLY A 782 -15.67 -3.12 73.49
C GLY A 782 -16.71 -3.61 72.48
N SER A 783 -16.95 -2.90 71.37
CA SER A 783 -17.71 -3.44 70.24
C SER A 783 -16.92 -4.53 69.48
N SER A 784 -17.63 -5.42 68.78
CA SER A 784 -17.04 -6.58 68.08
C SER A 784 -17.55 -6.74 66.65
N GLY A 785 -16.71 -7.30 65.79
CA GLY A 785 -16.96 -7.46 64.35
C GLY A 785 -16.48 -6.27 63.52
N ASN A 786 -15.52 -5.48 64.02
CA ASN A 786 -14.96 -4.34 63.32
C ASN A 786 -13.73 -4.76 62.50
N GLU A 787 -13.71 -4.45 61.20
CA GLU A 787 -12.60 -4.77 60.30
C GLU A 787 -12.34 -3.60 59.32
N LEU A 788 -11.08 -3.43 58.90
CA LEU A 788 -10.70 -2.59 57.77
C LEU A 788 -10.26 -3.47 56.60
N THR A 789 -10.86 -3.31 55.43
CA THR A 789 -10.43 -3.97 54.19
C THR A 789 -9.92 -2.94 53.19
N TRP A 790 -8.63 -3.03 52.85
CA TRP A 790 -8.04 -2.33 51.72
C TRP A 790 -8.23 -3.17 50.47
N GLN A 791 -8.96 -2.64 49.49
CA GLN A 791 -8.95 -3.22 48.16
C GLN A 791 -7.71 -2.75 47.43
N ALA A 792 -6.91 -3.70 46.95
CA ALA A 792 -5.62 -3.44 46.32
C ALA A 792 -5.33 -4.47 45.21
N SER A 793 -4.79 -3.99 44.09
CA SER A 793 -4.51 -4.82 42.91
C SER A 793 -3.29 -4.32 42.15
N ASP A 794 -2.56 -5.26 41.55
CA ASP A 794 -1.34 -5.02 40.78
C ASP A 794 -1.12 -6.21 39.82
N LEU A 795 -0.40 -6.02 38.72
CA LEU A 795 -0.11 -7.08 37.74
C LEU A 795 1.10 -7.94 38.12
N TYR A 796 2.07 -7.36 38.84
CA TYR A 796 3.31 -7.99 39.30
C TYR A 796 3.55 -7.80 40.81
N PRO A 797 2.61 -8.18 41.70
CA PRO A 797 2.67 -7.94 43.14
C PRO A 797 3.83 -8.69 43.84
N ASP A 798 4.50 -8.01 44.79
CA ASP A 798 5.58 -8.58 45.63
C ASP A 798 5.22 -8.61 47.12
N SER A 799 4.96 -7.44 47.72
CA SER A 799 4.84 -7.30 49.17
C SER A 799 4.00 -6.10 49.62
N TYR A 800 3.59 -6.12 50.89
CA TYR A 800 3.02 -4.97 51.56
C TYR A 800 3.54 -4.85 53.00
N SER A 801 3.46 -3.65 53.55
CA SER A 801 3.91 -3.34 54.90
C SER A 801 2.87 -2.51 55.65
N ILE A 802 2.62 -2.86 56.92
CA ILE A 802 1.64 -2.21 57.78
C ILE A 802 2.37 -1.28 58.74
N TYR A 803 1.93 -0.04 58.84
CA TYR A 803 2.38 0.94 59.84
C TYR A 803 1.21 1.31 60.76
N ILE A 804 1.44 1.21 62.07
CA ILE A 804 0.49 1.66 63.09
C ILE A 804 1.13 2.84 63.82
N ASN A 805 0.46 3.99 63.81
CA ASN A 805 0.96 5.26 64.36
C ASN A 805 2.39 5.61 63.88
N GLY A 806 2.69 5.30 62.61
CA GLY A 806 4.00 5.55 61.97
C GLY A 806 5.11 4.57 62.33
N THR A 807 4.85 3.56 63.17
CA THR A 807 5.78 2.46 63.45
C THR A 807 5.45 1.27 62.56
N ILE A 808 6.44 0.71 61.85
CA ILE A 808 6.23 -0.49 61.03
C ILE A 808 5.95 -1.70 61.94
N SER A 809 4.94 -2.48 61.58
CA SER A 809 4.60 -3.75 62.23
C SER A 809 5.37 -4.89 61.56
N GLU A 810 5.05 -5.20 60.30
CA GLU A 810 5.67 -6.29 59.53
C GLU A 810 5.77 -5.92 58.04
N LEU A 811 6.60 -6.68 57.31
CA LEU A 811 6.65 -6.75 55.84
C LEU A 811 6.18 -8.15 55.43
N ILE A 812 5.17 -8.23 54.58
CA ILE A 812 4.41 -9.46 54.29
C ILE A 812 4.35 -9.64 52.76
N SER A 813 4.60 -10.86 52.27
CA SER A 813 4.46 -11.16 50.85
C SER A 813 3.01 -10.99 50.38
N TRP A 814 2.84 -10.39 49.21
CA TRP A 814 1.56 -10.05 48.61
C TRP A 814 1.33 -10.83 47.31
N SER A 815 0.08 -10.83 46.83
CA SER A 815 -0.33 -11.62 45.67
C SER A 815 -1.49 -10.98 44.89
N GLY A 816 -1.62 -9.64 44.95
CA GLY A 816 -2.67 -8.90 44.25
C GLY A 816 -4.07 -9.07 44.83
N ASN A 817 -4.18 -9.45 46.11
CA ASN A 817 -5.45 -9.69 46.81
C ASN A 817 -5.71 -8.59 47.87
N ASP A 818 -6.99 -8.30 48.11
CA ASP A 818 -7.48 -7.41 49.18
C ASP A 818 -6.93 -7.81 50.57
N ILE A 819 -6.64 -6.80 51.40
CA ILE A 819 -6.05 -6.98 52.74
C ILE A 819 -7.07 -6.55 53.82
N THR A 820 -7.50 -7.50 54.64
CA THR A 820 -8.39 -7.25 55.80
C THR A 820 -7.63 -7.32 57.12
N LEU A 821 -7.83 -6.32 57.99
CA LEU A 821 -7.27 -6.24 59.34
C LEU A 821 -8.40 -6.08 60.38
N PRO A 822 -8.43 -6.88 61.47
CA PRO A 822 -9.41 -6.72 62.55
C PRO A 822 -9.09 -5.51 63.43
N MET A 823 -10.13 -4.82 63.90
CA MET A 823 -10.07 -3.60 64.73
C MET A 823 -10.69 -3.79 66.12
N ASP A 824 -11.12 -5.00 66.45
CA ASP A 824 -11.58 -5.37 67.79
C ASP A 824 -10.41 -5.38 68.81
N ASP A 825 -10.71 -5.41 70.11
CA ASP A 825 -9.75 -5.39 71.23
C ASP A 825 -8.79 -4.17 71.31
N LEU A 826 -9.02 -3.11 70.52
CA LEU A 826 -8.26 -1.86 70.62
C LEU A 826 -8.71 -1.00 71.82
N SER A 827 -7.75 -0.45 72.57
CA SER A 827 -8.01 0.47 73.69
C SER A 827 -8.30 1.90 73.23
N LEU A 828 -8.90 2.73 74.11
CA LEU A 828 -9.19 4.15 73.86
C LEU A 828 -8.00 4.90 73.24
N GLY A 829 -8.25 5.60 72.12
CA GLY A 829 -7.21 6.36 71.44
C GLY A 829 -7.45 6.59 69.94
N VAL A 830 -6.45 7.20 69.30
CA VAL A 830 -6.42 7.46 67.86
C VAL A 830 -5.31 6.61 67.23
N TYR A 831 -5.67 5.83 66.21
CA TYR A 831 -4.79 4.93 65.49
C TYR A 831 -4.74 5.32 64.01
N ASN A 832 -3.58 5.76 63.54
CA ASN A 832 -3.31 5.94 62.12
C ASN A 832 -2.76 4.64 61.54
N TYR A 833 -3.53 3.98 60.69
CA TYR A 833 -3.10 2.81 59.92
C TYR A 833 -2.68 3.27 58.52
N THR A 834 -1.44 2.97 58.14
CA THR A 834 -0.95 3.16 56.76
C THR A 834 -0.45 1.83 56.21
N LEU A 835 -0.96 1.41 55.06
CA LEU A 835 -0.40 0.30 54.30
C LEU A 835 0.39 0.85 53.11
N ILE A 836 1.59 0.30 52.89
CA ILE A 836 2.41 0.56 51.70
C ILE A 836 2.62 -0.76 50.98
N PHE A 837 2.14 -0.82 49.74
CA PHE A 837 2.20 -1.96 48.83
C PHE A 837 3.37 -1.77 47.84
N ARG A 838 3.87 -2.88 47.30
CA ARG A 838 5.02 -2.97 46.42
C ARG A 838 4.87 -4.14 45.43
N ASP A 839 5.17 -3.85 44.19
CA ASP A 839 5.35 -4.75 43.05
C ASP A 839 6.81 -5.25 42.94
N THR A 840 7.05 -6.20 42.03
CA THR A 840 8.38 -6.79 41.80
C THR A 840 9.37 -5.86 41.10
N SER A 841 8.90 -4.84 40.39
CA SER A 841 9.74 -3.84 39.69
C SER A 841 10.30 -2.78 40.63
N GLY A 842 9.60 -2.52 41.72
CA GLY A 842 10.00 -1.66 42.82
C GLY A 842 9.17 -0.37 42.97
N ASN A 843 8.05 -0.25 42.27
CA ASN A 843 7.11 0.85 42.41
C ASN A 843 6.31 0.69 43.73
N THR A 844 5.36 1.60 44.04
CA THR A 844 4.62 1.55 45.33
C THR A 844 3.24 2.20 45.30
N GLY A 845 2.22 1.46 45.74
CA GLY A 845 0.94 2.00 46.19
C GLY A 845 0.93 2.28 47.69
N ASN A 846 0.10 3.22 48.17
CA ASN A 846 -0.13 3.38 49.61
C ASN A 846 -1.50 3.98 49.93
N SER A 847 -2.04 3.64 51.10
CA SER A 847 -3.31 4.14 51.60
C SER A 847 -3.27 4.26 53.12
N SER A 848 -3.94 5.26 53.68
CA SER A 848 -3.94 5.53 55.13
C SER A 848 -5.31 5.95 55.63
N THR A 849 -5.70 5.47 56.81
CA THR A 849 -6.93 5.87 57.50
C THR A 849 -6.72 6.03 59.00
N ILE A 850 -7.63 6.76 59.63
CA ILE A 850 -7.64 7.02 61.07
C ILE A 850 -8.82 6.26 61.69
N VAL A 851 -8.52 5.36 62.63
CA VAL A 851 -9.48 4.71 63.50
C VAL A 851 -9.45 5.40 64.86
N THR A 852 -10.60 5.84 65.35
CA THR A 852 -10.72 6.46 66.69
C THR A 852 -11.55 5.53 67.57
N ILE A 853 -10.94 4.98 68.62
CA ILE A 853 -11.68 4.25 69.65
C ILE A 853 -12.19 5.26 70.66
N VAL A 854 -13.51 5.33 70.82
CA VAL A 854 -14.22 6.24 71.72
C VAL A 854 -15.09 5.46 72.70
N ASP A 855 -15.39 6.09 73.83
CA ASP A 855 -16.42 5.66 74.76
C ASP A 855 -17.39 6.82 74.97
N THR A 856 -18.64 6.62 74.55
CA THR A 856 -19.73 7.61 74.57
C THR A 856 -20.91 7.17 75.43
N ILE A 857 -20.77 6.04 76.11
CA ILE A 857 -21.77 5.48 77.02
C ILE A 857 -21.58 6.14 78.38
N ASN A 858 -22.67 6.55 79.04
CA ASN A 858 -22.56 7.09 80.41
C ASN A 858 -22.66 5.95 81.42
N PRO A 859 -22.01 6.04 82.59
CA PRO A 859 -22.22 5.10 83.67
C PRO A 859 -23.69 5.10 84.09
N GLU A 860 -24.27 3.93 84.37
CA GLU A 860 -25.57 3.88 85.04
C GLU A 860 -25.38 3.98 86.56
N ILE A 861 -26.31 4.66 87.24
CA ILE A 861 -26.36 4.70 88.70
C ILE A 861 -27.78 4.52 89.21
N SER A 862 -27.95 3.69 90.24
CA SER A 862 -29.22 3.55 90.95
C SER A 862 -29.61 4.85 91.67
N GLN A 863 -30.91 5.16 91.72
CA GLN A 863 -31.44 6.33 92.42
C GLN A 863 -32.16 5.91 93.72
N PRO A 864 -31.45 5.77 94.86
CA PRO A 864 -32.07 5.59 96.17
C PRO A 864 -32.93 6.79 96.57
N SER A 865 -33.95 6.57 97.41
CA SER A 865 -34.88 7.62 97.85
C SER A 865 -34.38 8.36 99.10
N ASP A 866 -34.84 9.61 99.26
CA ASP A 866 -34.69 10.42 100.47
C ASP A 866 -35.01 9.65 101.77
N ILE A 867 -34.26 9.93 102.84
CA ILE A 867 -34.30 9.18 104.11
C ILE A 867 -34.66 10.13 105.26
N GLU A 868 -35.71 9.83 106.02
CA GLU A 868 -36.04 10.53 107.27
C GLU A 868 -35.87 9.61 108.47
N PHE A 869 -35.11 10.03 109.49
CA PHE A 869 -34.93 9.25 110.72
C PHE A 869 -34.74 10.12 111.97
N ILE A 870 -34.97 9.52 113.15
CA ILE A 870 -34.86 10.19 114.44
C ILE A 870 -33.39 10.27 114.88
N VAL A 871 -32.94 11.43 115.37
CA VAL A 871 -31.57 11.65 115.86
C VAL A 871 -31.14 10.57 116.88
N GLY A 872 -29.97 9.97 116.65
CA GLY A 872 -29.42 8.90 117.48
C GLY A 872 -29.83 7.47 117.09
N THR A 873 -30.64 7.27 116.03
CA THR A 873 -30.78 5.96 115.39
C THR A 873 -29.42 5.48 114.85
N LEU A 874 -29.15 4.18 114.94
CA LEU A 874 -27.91 3.56 114.46
C LEU A 874 -28.21 2.51 113.40
N GLY A 875 -27.44 2.53 112.32
CA GLY A 875 -27.52 1.57 111.21
C GLY A 875 -28.01 2.13 109.88
N GLU A 876 -28.48 3.37 109.84
CA GLU A 876 -28.95 4.01 108.59
C GLU A 876 -27.79 4.30 107.62
N SER A 877 -28.01 4.08 106.33
CA SER A 877 -27.02 4.31 105.27
C SER A 877 -27.67 4.56 103.91
N ILE A 878 -27.11 5.48 103.13
CA ILE A 878 -27.36 5.55 101.69
C ILE A 878 -26.56 4.44 101.01
N THR A 879 -27.08 3.84 99.94
CA THR A 879 -26.31 2.96 99.06
C THR A 879 -26.66 3.24 97.62
N TRP A 880 -25.66 3.65 96.85
CA TRP A 880 -25.72 3.70 95.39
C TRP A 880 -25.10 2.44 94.81
N THR A 881 -25.57 2.09 93.62
CA THR A 881 -25.09 0.97 92.83
C THR A 881 -24.78 1.51 91.44
N VAL A 882 -23.52 1.49 91.07
CA VAL A 882 -23.01 1.91 89.74
C VAL A 882 -22.97 0.67 88.85
N THR A 883 -23.41 0.78 87.59
CA THR A 883 -23.19 -0.25 86.56
C THR A 883 -22.37 0.38 85.44
N GLU A 884 -21.15 -0.10 85.23
CA GLU A 884 -20.18 0.45 84.26
C GLU A 884 -19.09 -0.60 83.98
N ALA A 885 -18.58 -0.64 82.74
CA ALA A 885 -17.50 -1.53 82.30
C ALA A 885 -16.10 -0.95 82.52
N ASN A 886 -15.92 0.37 82.34
CA ASN A 886 -14.63 1.07 82.51
C ASN A 886 -14.73 2.24 83.53
N PRO A 887 -15.07 1.99 84.81
CA PRO A 887 -15.34 3.05 85.77
C PRO A 887 -14.05 3.69 86.31
N ALA A 888 -13.87 5.00 86.15
CA ALA A 888 -12.64 5.69 86.58
C ALA A 888 -12.71 6.20 88.03
N SER A 889 -13.75 6.97 88.40
CA SER A 889 -13.83 7.56 89.74
C SER A 889 -15.25 7.92 90.19
N TYR A 890 -15.41 8.14 91.50
CA TYR A 890 -16.60 8.74 92.07
C TYR A 890 -16.28 9.74 93.20
N VAL A 891 -17.18 10.70 93.39
CA VAL A 891 -17.12 11.70 94.46
C VAL A 891 -18.48 11.80 95.13
N VAL A 892 -18.53 11.64 96.45
CA VAL A 892 -19.71 11.94 97.27
C VAL A 892 -19.51 13.25 97.99
N TYR A 893 -20.48 14.15 97.85
CA TYR A 893 -20.59 15.43 98.52
C TYR A 893 -21.59 15.34 99.68
N LEU A 894 -21.34 16.11 100.73
CA LEU A 894 -22.25 16.42 101.82
C LEU A 894 -22.35 17.95 101.92
N ASP A 895 -23.55 18.49 101.69
CA ASP A 895 -23.84 19.93 101.71
C ASP A 895 -22.82 20.76 100.89
N ASP A 896 -22.68 20.38 99.61
CA ASP A 896 -21.71 20.92 98.63
C ASP A 896 -20.21 20.75 98.99
N THR A 897 -19.87 20.05 100.08
CA THR A 897 -18.48 19.76 100.47
C THR A 897 -18.12 18.29 100.19
N VAL A 898 -16.90 18.01 99.71
CA VAL A 898 -16.47 16.63 99.42
C VAL A 898 -16.37 15.81 100.72
N LEU A 899 -17.18 14.76 100.82
CA LEU A 899 -17.20 13.79 101.92
C LEU A 899 -16.28 12.61 101.61
N VAL A 900 -16.36 12.07 100.39
CA VAL A 900 -15.55 10.97 99.86
C VAL A 900 -15.17 11.29 98.42
N SER A 901 -13.93 11.00 98.04
CA SER A 901 -13.50 10.94 96.65
C SER A 901 -12.60 9.72 96.51
N SER A 902 -12.81 8.92 95.46
CA SER A 902 -12.03 7.73 95.18
C SER A 902 -12.00 7.46 93.67
N GLU A 903 -10.85 7.08 93.17
CA GLU A 903 -10.74 6.25 91.97
C GLU A 903 -11.38 4.88 92.25
N PHE A 904 -11.94 4.22 91.25
CA PHE A 904 -12.24 2.78 91.37
C PHE A 904 -10.93 1.98 91.28
N GLY A 905 -10.91 0.79 91.86
CA GLY A 905 -9.77 -0.13 91.71
C GLY A 905 -9.84 -0.89 90.39
N GLU A 906 -8.74 -1.56 90.03
CA GLU A 906 -8.66 -2.55 88.94
C GLU A 906 -9.95 -3.39 88.87
N PRO A 907 -10.61 -3.52 87.70
CA PRO A 907 -11.96 -4.06 87.61
C PRO A 907 -12.03 -5.54 88.00
N ASP A 908 -12.58 -5.81 89.20
CA ASP A 908 -12.64 -7.12 89.85
C ASP A 908 -13.79 -8.00 89.27
N ASN A 909 -13.95 -7.98 87.93
CA ASN A 909 -14.99 -8.65 87.13
C ASN A 909 -16.41 -8.56 87.70
N GLN A 910 -16.78 -7.37 88.18
CA GLN A 910 -18.14 -7.05 88.63
C GLN A 910 -18.59 -5.78 87.94
N ASP A 911 -19.42 -5.95 86.91
CA ASP A 911 -20.11 -4.89 86.15
C ASP A 911 -21.00 -3.99 87.03
N GLN A 912 -21.06 -4.22 88.35
CA GLN A 912 -21.93 -3.54 89.29
C GLN A 912 -21.24 -3.31 90.64
N ILE A 913 -21.03 -2.04 91.02
CA ILE A 913 -20.24 -1.61 92.19
C ILE A 913 -21.12 -0.88 93.21
N GLY A 914 -21.16 -1.37 94.45
CA GLY A 914 -21.96 -0.80 95.55
C GLY A 914 -21.18 0.20 96.41
N ILE A 915 -21.66 1.44 96.48
CA ILE A 915 -21.07 2.56 97.24
C ILE A 915 -22.01 2.92 98.40
N ALA A 916 -21.62 2.61 99.64
CA ALA A 916 -22.45 2.80 100.83
C ALA A 916 -21.90 3.88 101.79
N ILE A 917 -22.76 4.82 102.19
CA ILE A 917 -22.42 5.93 103.11
C ILE A 917 -23.25 5.80 104.39
N SER A 918 -22.56 5.62 105.52
CA SER A 918 -23.17 5.52 106.86
C SER A 918 -23.64 6.88 107.37
N LEU A 919 -24.91 6.99 107.77
CA LEU A 919 -25.53 8.20 108.33
C LEU A 919 -25.44 8.28 109.87
N ASN A 920 -24.65 7.40 110.49
CA ASN A 920 -24.49 7.33 111.94
C ASN A 920 -23.82 8.60 112.52
N GLY A 921 -24.45 9.19 113.54
CA GLY A 921 -23.87 10.30 114.30
C GLY A 921 -24.18 11.71 113.78
N LEU A 922 -25.11 11.85 112.83
CA LEU A 922 -25.67 13.14 112.43
C LEU A 922 -26.50 13.78 113.55
N ASP A 923 -26.45 15.11 113.65
CA ASP A 923 -27.29 15.93 114.53
C ASP A 923 -28.65 16.21 113.86
N ILE A 924 -29.58 16.86 114.56
CA ILE A 924 -30.87 17.29 113.99
C ILE A 924 -30.64 18.32 112.87
N GLY A 925 -31.05 17.99 111.65
CA GLY A 925 -30.75 18.78 110.46
C GLY A 925 -31.36 18.23 109.18
N VAL A 926 -31.05 18.89 108.07
CA VAL A 926 -31.29 18.41 106.71
C VAL A 926 -29.96 18.43 105.99
N TYR A 927 -29.58 17.29 105.42
CA TYR A 927 -28.29 17.05 104.80
C TYR A 927 -28.47 16.62 103.35
N ASN A 928 -27.79 17.30 102.42
CA ASN A 928 -27.77 16.96 101.01
C ASN A 928 -26.58 16.03 100.73
N TYR A 929 -26.85 14.79 100.31
CA TYR A 929 -25.83 13.86 99.84
C TYR A 929 -25.93 13.67 98.33
N THR A 930 -24.97 14.22 97.58
CA THR A 930 -24.88 14.08 96.11
C THR A 930 -23.70 13.20 95.74
N ILE A 931 -23.90 12.19 94.91
CA ILE A 931 -22.82 11.43 94.27
C ILE A 931 -22.64 11.85 92.82
N VAL A 932 -21.39 11.87 92.36
CA VAL A 932 -20.99 12.00 90.94
C VAL A 932 -20.09 10.82 90.60
N VAL A 933 -20.31 10.20 89.45
CA VAL A 933 -19.54 9.05 88.94
C VAL A 933 -19.04 9.38 87.53
N VAL A 934 -17.83 8.95 87.20
CA VAL A 934 -17.14 9.21 85.93
C VAL A 934 -16.43 7.93 85.44
N ASP A 935 -16.56 7.62 84.15
CA ASP A 935 -15.82 6.53 83.46
C ASP A 935 -14.43 6.97 82.93
N GLU A 936 -13.70 6.05 82.32
CA GLU A 936 -12.40 6.33 81.67
C GLU A 936 -12.53 7.13 80.35
N GLY A 937 -13.68 7.10 79.68
CA GLY A 937 -14.00 8.00 78.56
C GLY A 937 -14.18 9.46 78.97
N GLY A 938 -14.51 9.70 80.24
CA GLY A 938 -14.82 11.00 80.82
C GLY A 938 -16.31 11.36 80.81
N ASN A 939 -17.21 10.43 80.49
CA ASN A 939 -18.66 10.66 80.64
C ASN A 939 -19.03 10.57 82.13
N ALA A 940 -20.12 11.23 82.53
CA ALA A 940 -20.41 11.44 83.94
C ALA A 940 -21.90 11.52 84.28
N ILE A 941 -22.28 10.87 85.37
CA ILE A 941 -23.65 10.85 85.92
C ILE A 941 -23.65 11.28 87.40
N SER A 942 -24.80 11.74 87.89
CA SER A 942 -24.96 12.14 89.29
C SER A 942 -26.35 11.82 89.83
N ASP A 943 -26.42 11.58 91.15
CA ASP A 943 -27.65 11.34 91.90
C ASP A 943 -27.61 12.09 93.24
N THR A 944 -28.77 12.42 93.82
CA THR A 944 -28.87 13.22 95.05
C THR A 944 -29.95 12.71 95.98
N VAL A 945 -29.57 12.50 97.24
CA VAL A 945 -30.42 11.99 98.33
C VAL A 945 -30.46 13.01 99.46
N MET A 946 -31.65 13.43 99.84
CA MET A 946 -31.87 14.28 101.01
C MET A 946 -32.05 13.43 102.27
N VAL A 947 -31.30 13.76 103.32
CA VAL A 947 -31.37 13.08 104.62
C VAL A 947 -31.93 14.04 105.68
N TYR A 948 -33.08 13.69 106.23
CA TYR A 948 -33.83 14.47 107.22
C TYR A 948 -33.66 13.84 108.61
N VAL A 949 -32.85 14.46 109.46
CA VAL A 949 -32.61 13.99 110.83
C VAL A 949 -33.49 14.79 111.78
N ILE A 950 -34.54 14.17 112.31
CA ILE A 950 -35.59 14.83 113.08
C ILE A 950 -35.47 14.59 114.59
N ALA A 951 -36.03 15.53 115.37
CA ALA A 951 -36.06 15.46 116.83
C ALA A 951 -37.26 14.62 117.33
N ASP A 952 -37.02 13.68 118.25
CA ASP A 952 -38.12 13.00 118.96
C ASP A 952 -38.87 14.01 119.85
N THR A 953 -40.11 14.34 119.46
CA THR A 953 -40.90 15.41 120.08
C THR A 953 -42.38 15.05 120.25
N THR A 954 -42.69 14.25 121.28
CA THR A 954 -44.08 14.07 121.73
C THR A 954 -44.65 15.33 122.40
N SER A 955 -45.12 16.28 121.58
CA SER A 955 -46.15 17.31 121.85
C SER A 955 -46.04 18.23 123.08
N THR A 956 -46.14 19.56 122.86
CA THR A 956 -47.42 20.32 123.08
C THR A 956 -47.30 21.84 122.85
N THR A 957 -48.32 22.43 122.21
CA THR A 957 -48.79 23.85 122.32
C THR A 957 -47.84 25.00 121.85
N THR A 958 -48.29 26.14 121.27
CA THR A 958 -49.64 26.69 121.03
C THR A 958 -49.64 27.80 119.94
N ASN A 959 -50.71 27.85 119.12
CA ASN A 959 -51.46 29.04 118.63
C ASN A 959 -50.84 30.24 117.84
N ASP A 960 -51.68 30.76 116.92
CA ASP A 960 -51.96 32.20 116.61
C ASP A 960 -50.92 33.09 115.88
N THR A 961 -51.25 34.03 114.95
CA THR A 961 -52.44 34.24 114.06
C THR A 961 -52.11 35.22 112.90
N THR A 962 -52.85 35.18 111.77
CA THR A 962 -53.12 36.32 110.81
C THR A 962 -51.93 36.96 110.02
N THR A 963 -52.03 37.73 108.91
CA THR A 963 -53.11 38.20 107.98
C THR A 963 -52.50 38.83 106.69
N THR A 964 -53.14 38.68 105.50
CA THR A 964 -53.30 39.68 104.37
C THR A 964 -52.06 40.36 103.69
N THR A 965 -52.02 40.87 102.44
CA THR A 965 -52.85 40.87 101.19
C THR A 965 -52.10 41.50 99.99
N THR A 966 -52.33 40.99 98.76
CA THR A 966 -52.41 41.68 97.43
C THR A 966 -51.34 42.67 96.88
N ASN A 967 -50.80 42.34 95.67
CA ASN A 967 -50.49 43.22 94.49
C ASN A 967 -49.45 44.38 94.63
N PRO A 968 -49.02 45.07 93.52
CA PRO A 968 -48.97 44.72 92.08
C PRO A 968 -47.64 45.06 91.31
N GLY A 969 -47.36 44.31 90.23
CA GLY A 969 -46.85 44.72 88.88
C GLY A 969 -45.66 45.69 88.59
N ASN A 970 -44.76 45.21 87.69
CA ASN A 970 -44.04 45.94 86.59
C ASN A 970 -42.93 46.98 86.96
N PRO A 971 -42.12 47.53 86.01
CA PRO A 971 -41.78 47.13 84.60
C PRO A 971 -40.27 47.29 84.17
N PHE A 972 -39.95 46.94 82.90
CA PHE A 972 -38.86 47.47 82.01
C PHE A 972 -37.36 47.22 82.38
N ASP A 973 -36.34 47.28 81.50
CA ASP A 973 -36.14 47.46 80.02
C ASP A 973 -34.70 46.95 79.66
N THR A 974 -34.04 46.89 78.48
CA THR A 974 -34.13 47.18 77.00
C THR A 974 -32.95 46.35 76.33
N ILE A 975 -32.45 46.32 75.06
CA ILE A 975 -32.59 46.79 73.65
C ILE A 975 -31.70 45.78 72.80
N SER A 976 -31.94 45.27 71.57
CA SER A 976 -32.10 45.85 70.19
C SER A 976 -30.79 46.45 69.59
N ILE A 977 -30.49 46.59 68.27
CA ILE A 977 -31.05 46.21 66.93
C ILE A 977 -29.93 46.50 65.85
N ILE A 978 -29.88 46.04 64.57
CA ILE A 978 -30.01 44.74 63.87
C ILE A 978 -29.59 44.91 62.36
N ILE A 979 -29.38 43.83 61.56
CA ILE A 979 -29.27 43.78 60.04
C ILE A 979 -27.94 44.33 59.43
N THR A 980 -27.23 43.80 58.38
CA THR A 980 -27.42 43.23 56.99
C THR A 980 -27.73 44.28 55.88
N ILE A 981 -27.50 44.13 54.56
CA ILE A 981 -27.11 43.05 53.59
C ILE A 981 -26.20 43.70 52.46
N GLY A 982 -25.70 43.15 51.33
CA GLY A 982 -25.86 41.91 50.54
C GLY A 982 -25.03 41.90 49.21
N SER A 983 -25.44 41.10 48.20
CA SER A 983 -24.77 40.80 46.90
C SER A 983 -24.97 41.89 45.79
N PHE A 984 -24.61 41.80 44.48
CA PHE A 984 -24.37 40.70 43.49
C PHE A 984 -23.77 41.28 42.14
N VAL A 985 -23.29 40.43 41.20
CA VAL A 985 -23.17 40.63 39.71
C VAL A 985 -22.05 41.58 39.17
N VAL A 986 -21.49 41.47 37.94
CA VAL A 986 -20.92 40.37 37.08
C VAL A 986 -20.19 40.98 35.84
N ILE A 987 -19.25 40.27 35.15
CA ILE A 987 -18.70 40.54 33.77
C ILE A 987 -17.79 41.80 33.56
N ILE A 988 -16.90 41.97 32.54
CA ILE A 988 -15.88 41.12 31.83
C ILE A 988 -14.96 42.02 30.91
N ILE A 989 -13.88 41.48 30.28
CA ILE A 989 -13.08 42.02 29.13
C ILE A 989 -12.16 43.27 29.40
N VAL A 990 -10.98 43.52 28.77
CA VAL A 990 -9.89 42.68 28.18
C VAL A 990 -8.62 43.56 27.85
N ILE A 991 -7.46 42.96 27.54
CA ILE A 991 -6.23 43.51 26.87
C ILE A 991 -5.41 44.65 27.56
N ALA A 992 -4.34 44.23 28.25
CA ALA A 992 -2.89 44.46 28.02
C ALA A 992 -2.20 45.84 27.77
N GLN A 993 -0.86 45.80 27.99
CA GLN A 993 0.27 46.40 27.22
C GLN A 993 1.10 47.63 27.73
N ILE A 994 2.43 47.39 27.81
CA ILE A 994 3.63 48.27 27.73
C ILE A 994 3.88 49.39 28.78
N CYS A 995 5.06 49.36 29.44
CA CYS A 995 6.08 50.45 29.53
C CYS A 995 7.07 50.27 30.71
N ARG A 996 8.35 50.69 30.68
CA ARG A 996 9.30 51.02 29.57
C ARG A 996 10.71 51.34 30.14
N ALA A 997 11.76 50.79 29.56
CA ALA A 997 13.10 51.40 29.38
C ALA A 997 13.90 50.49 28.43
N ARG A 998 14.23 50.80 27.17
CA ARG A 998 14.97 51.95 26.58
C ARG A 998 16.39 52.13 27.16
N GLY A 999 17.46 52.05 26.37
CA GLY A 999 17.57 51.69 24.94
C GLY A 999 18.78 52.34 24.25
N ASN A 1000 18.82 52.23 22.91
CA ASN A 1000 19.81 52.82 21.97
C ASN A 1000 21.24 52.22 22.07
N THR A 1001 22.05 52.10 21.00
CA THR A 1001 21.93 52.31 19.53
C THR A 1001 23.12 51.56 18.87
N GLY A 1002 23.12 51.11 17.61
CA GLY A 1002 22.12 51.17 16.52
C GLY A 1002 22.81 51.31 15.14
N SER A 1003 22.18 50.83 14.05
CA SER A 1003 22.53 51.02 12.61
C SER A 1003 23.91 50.50 12.09
N SER A 1004 24.09 50.06 10.84
CA SER A 1004 23.17 49.55 9.78
C SER A 1004 23.96 49.18 8.50
N GLY A 1005 23.53 48.15 7.74
CA GLY A 1005 23.49 48.23 6.27
C GLY A 1005 24.31 47.23 5.42
N TYR A 1006 23.64 46.81 4.33
CA TYR A 1006 24.14 46.38 3.00
C TYR A 1006 24.80 45.00 2.77
N TYR A 1007 24.03 44.17 2.06
CA TYR A 1007 24.42 43.32 0.90
C TYR A 1007 25.90 43.31 0.46
N TYR A 1008 26.54 42.14 0.49
CA TYR A 1008 26.89 41.28 -0.67
C TYR A 1008 27.81 40.15 -0.19
N GLY A 1009 27.77 38.99 -0.87
CA GLY A 1009 28.52 37.79 -0.54
C GLY A 1009 27.79 36.57 -1.07
#